data_AF-A0A449A9V5-F1
#
_entry.id   AF-A0A449A9V5-F1
#
_cell.length_a   1.000
_cell.length_b   1.000
_cell.length_c   1.000
_cell.angle_alpha   90.00
_cell.angle_beta   90.00
_cell.angle_gamma   90.00
#
_symmetry.space_group_name_H-M   'P 1'
#
loop_
_entity.id
_entity.type
_entity.pdbx_description
1 polymer ?
#
loop_
_entity_poly.entity_id
_entity_poly.type
_entity_poly.pdbx_seq_one_letter_code
_entity_poly.pdbx_strand_id
1 'polypeptide(L)'
;MKLKLPLFAFSIISPAIIATSCTKNQSDNNIVWSNIDIKVDVKDKQNIYLEDLKEQDITHELNNDGVQVGKILIISRDNSKNLANISIELLSKTNPNIKHTKVLQISGFKVKETNPKTSTIHPTPPTTGAGKGDSSIGTVKPTTPGKTPQEGTSPTNDINRNQGSSGKLDQGKNNTPQNPNEPEKTNPNTGSNNSSKPVSPNNSNDTTQPIKKENPRVLISSEDSHFLSVEDLQKNSPNQVYKMTKSYNDAILGINNFLKSGNHGNPVDFTNAFDKNVSDKFWDYTNKIGVYGNYGENERQKVEFYNRSLSINGMVKQVYLPTFADNDKLSAKNIDKSQIINDLIAKNTFGFLPSNLSQFLYYASLESISKHLQIDNIKNIRANFDDEKGTIDLLIENSTGEKFLININKENANNLKNNDDFYNYIYDRSFMFSWYAMGWERDFFEKDKGIQYKNESGTMWVVDRVINPEAEKEGYYEFLVATNIHVFSLRRIFDKSLYFSADSNKPNASQWNGGFRPINQDKTPREGGYFYGTRGNQTRSLKGNNFVNSENGQYYPIAKAYEQYLIAPYYTPRYYADGFWDIDAETGKKHLEVYDQTSRIGGTKNAGADFVILRLKIHKSALKNILPKLQYILDYEPEKEKDWYIGLGKNELFHPIKTQFYGGYPINVDENFNQNYTGPSSFSFKYNKSTGGVINTQNRVVNKDVFQSLWVKYDENENKDWNSHLDNYKKYNSPFIQGEHGMAKTILTQHSQLYTYAPYEQRHNILGPGSSGSIVIDSSFNLIGINYLFTRDATYTDTFSNAVALMEGHGDYKNGFNGNIRTDFVKKLVSDNVKTVKLNP
;
A
#
# COMPACT_ATOMS: atom_id res chain seq x y z
N MET A 1 -76.88 24.30 -24.27
CA MET A 1 -77.37 25.29 -23.29
C MET A 1 -76.48 26.53 -23.43
N LYS A 2 -77.06 27.69 -23.79
CA LYS A 2 -76.38 28.98 -24.03
C LYS A 2 -75.87 29.54 -22.67
N LEU A 3 -74.77 30.30 -22.56
CA LEU A 3 -74.73 31.76 -22.78
C LEU A 3 -73.30 32.34 -22.62
N LYS A 4 -72.89 33.17 -23.61
CA LYS A 4 -72.26 34.51 -23.55
C LYS A 4 -70.84 34.72 -22.94
N LEU A 5 -69.89 34.96 -23.86
CA LEU A 5 -68.97 36.12 -23.86
C LEU A 5 -69.80 37.44 -23.98
N PRO A 6 -69.32 38.67 -23.61
CA PRO A 6 -68.07 39.25 -24.16
C PRO A 6 -67.42 40.49 -23.44
N LEU A 7 -66.39 41.06 -24.12
CA LEU A 7 -65.99 42.49 -24.22
C LEU A 7 -65.29 43.17 -23.00
N PHE A 8 -64.24 44.00 -23.09
CA PHE A 8 -63.38 44.54 -24.17
C PHE A 8 -62.10 45.16 -23.55
N ALA A 9 -61.10 45.38 -24.40
CA ALA A 9 -59.77 45.93 -24.12
C ALA A 9 -59.75 47.45 -23.83
N PHE A 10 -58.73 47.91 -23.09
CA PHE A 10 -58.03 49.19 -23.33
C PHE A 10 -56.53 49.05 -23.06
N SER A 11 -55.77 49.73 -23.91
CA SER A 11 -54.32 49.62 -24.16
C SER A 11 -53.44 50.49 -23.23
N ILE A 12 -52.12 50.40 -23.49
CA ILE A 12 -51.00 51.32 -23.17
C ILE A 12 -50.49 51.16 -21.71
N ILE A 13 -49.22 50.81 -21.39
CA ILE A 13 -47.94 51.52 -21.60
C ILE A 13 -46.77 50.52 -21.35
N SER A 14 -45.69 50.60 -22.15
CA SER A 14 -44.33 50.09 -21.81
C SER A 14 -43.41 51.26 -21.42
N PRO A 15 -42.15 51.06 -21.02
CA PRO A 15 -41.63 50.65 -19.70
C PRO A 15 -40.72 51.74 -19.05
N ALA A 16 -40.78 51.95 -17.73
CA ALA A 16 -39.72 52.54 -16.89
C ALA A 16 -40.19 52.54 -15.42
N ILE A 17 -39.50 51.84 -14.50
CA ILE A 17 -38.52 52.39 -13.54
C ILE A 17 -39.07 53.57 -12.72
N ILE A 18 -39.33 53.33 -11.42
CA ILE A 18 -38.73 54.07 -10.29
C ILE A 18 -38.82 53.20 -9.02
N ALA A 19 -37.67 53.17 -8.36
CA ALA A 19 -37.27 52.60 -7.09
C ALA A 19 -38.35 52.31 -6.03
N THR A 20 -38.35 51.06 -5.55
CA THR A 20 -38.28 50.82 -4.11
C THR A 20 -36.92 50.22 -3.79
N SER A 21 -36.22 50.91 -2.91
CA SER A 21 -34.95 50.51 -2.31
C SER A 21 -35.08 49.15 -1.64
N CYS A 22 -34.57 48.10 -2.29
CA CYS A 22 -34.08 46.94 -1.56
C CYS A 22 -32.64 47.24 -1.17
N THR A 23 -32.51 47.98 -0.06
CA THR A 23 -31.34 47.87 0.80
C THR A 23 -31.11 46.38 1.05
N LYS A 24 -30.05 45.84 0.44
CA LYS A 24 -29.45 44.59 0.90
C LYS A 24 -28.99 44.89 2.32
N ASN A 25 -29.82 44.54 3.31
CA ASN A 25 -29.32 44.31 4.66
C ASN A 25 -28.39 43.09 4.55
N GLN A 26 -27.16 43.37 4.14
CA GLN A 26 -26.04 42.46 4.27
C GLN A 26 -25.85 42.31 5.78
N SER A 27 -26.43 41.26 6.35
CA SER A 27 -26.25 40.98 7.76
C SER A 27 -24.75 40.80 8.02
N ASP A 28 -24.23 41.55 8.98
CA ASP A 28 -22.81 41.65 9.34
C ASP A 28 -22.20 40.32 9.87
N ASN A 29 -22.97 39.22 9.88
CA ASN A 29 -22.55 37.89 10.33
C ASN A 29 -22.01 36.96 9.22
N ASN A 30 -21.97 37.41 7.96
CA ASN A 30 -21.56 36.55 6.83
C ASN A 30 -20.12 36.78 6.33
N ILE A 31 -19.30 37.59 7.00
CA ILE A 31 -17.86 37.64 6.69
C ILE A 31 -17.20 36.38 7.26
N VAL A 32 -16.92 35.40 6.40
CA VAL A 32 -16.15 34.21 6.75
C VAL A 32 -14.66 34.59 6.81
N TRP A 33 -14.20 35.07 7.97
CA TRP A 33 -12.85 35.60 8.17
C TRP A 33 -11.73 34.63 7.81
N SER A 34 -11.98 33.31 7.90
CA SER A 34 -11.00 32.28 7.49
C SER A 34 -10.70 32.25 5.99
N ASN A 35 -11.60 32.77 5.14
CA ASN A 35 -11.51 32.68 3.68
C ASN A 35 -11.00 33.97 3.01
N ILE A 36 -10.67 34.99 3.80
CA ILE A 36 -10.10 36.24 3.28
C ILE A 36 -8.62 36.03 3.06
N ASP A 37 -8.17 36.02 1.81
CA ASP A 37 -6.76 36.00 1.47
C ASP A 37 -6.26 37.43 1.26
N ILE A 38 -5.10 37.71 1.84
CA ILE A 38 -4.36 38.94 1.66
C ILE A 38 -3.01 38.56 1.06
N LYS A 39 -2.73 39.07 -0.13
CA LYS A 39 -1.37 39.04 -0.68
C LYS A 39 -0.64 40.27 -0.20
N VAL A 40 0.61 40.09 0.18
CA VAL A 40 1.48 41.17 0.64
C VAL A 40 2.75 41.15 -0.16
N ASP A 41 3.16 42.32 -0.64
CA ASP A 41 4.42 42.51 -1.35
C ASP A 41 5.13 43.78 -0.85
N VAL A 42 6.43 43.86 -1.07
CA VAL A 42 7.25 45.03 -0.70
C VAL A 42 7.76 45.69 -1.96
N LYS A 43 7.50 46.99 -2.11
CA LYS A 43 8.00 47.75 -3.26
C LYS A 43 9.53 47.80 -3.22
N ASP A 44 10.18 47.51 -4.36
CA ASP A 44 11.64 47.50 -4.49
C ASP A 44 12.36 46.59 -3.47
N LYS A 45 11.72 45.47 -3.07
CA LYS A 45 12.18 44.51 -2.03
C LYS A 45 13.66 44.12 -2.12
N GLN A 46 14.20 43.99 -3.34
CA GLN A 46 15.60 43.59 -3.60
C GLN A 46 16.63 44.69 -3.28
N ASN A 47 16.19 45.94 -3.13
CA ASN A 47 17.04 47.11 -2.89
C ASN A 47 17.00 47.63 -1.45
N ILE A 48 16.12 47.08 -0.61
CA ILE A 48 15.91 47.50 0.79
C ILE A 48 16.59 46.49 1.72
N TYR A 49 17.35 46.96 2.70
CA TYR A 49 17.84 46.09 3.79
C TYR A 49 16.70 45.78 4.76
N LEU A 50 16.66 44.57 5.33
CA LEU A 50 15.59 44.16 6.25
C LEU A 50 15.38 45.15 7.42
N GLU A 51 16.47 45.75 7.91
CA GLU A 51 16.45 46.77 8.97
C GLU A 51 15.84 48.10 8.53
N ASP A 52 15.88 48.42 7.24
CA ASP A 52 15.36 49.65 6.65
C ASP A 52 13.89 49.53 6.19
N LEU A 53 13.31 48.33 6.23
CA LEU A 53 11.92 48.08 5.87
C LEU A 53 10.97 48.90 6.76
N LYS A 54 10.11 49.72 6.15
CA LYS A 54 9.05 50.48 6.82
C LYS A 54 7.67 49.93 6.45
N GLU A 55 6.69 50.16 7.33
CA GLU A 55 5.30 49.71 7.11
C GLU A 55 4.68 50.26 5.82
N GLN A 56 5.08 51.46 5.42
CA GLN A 56 4.65 52.12 4.17
C GLN A 56 5.21 51.47 2.89
N ASP A 57 6.27 50.66 3.00
CA ASP A 57 6.87 49.97 1.85
C ASP A 57 6.09 48.68 1.50
N ILE A 58 5.15 48.29 2.38
CA ILE A 58 4.32 47.10 2.28
C ILE A 58 3.03 47.42 1.53
N THR A 59 2.87 46.78 0.38
CA THR A 59 1.66 46.81 -0.45
C THR A 59 0.83 45.55 -0.22
N HIS A 60 -0.48 45.65 -0.46
CA HIS A 60 -1.39 44.53 -0.24
C HIS A 60 -2.48 44.45 -1.32
N GLU A 61 -2.97 43.24 -1.54
CA GLU A 61 -4.13 42.95 -2.39
C GLU A 61 -5.08 42.03 -1.62
N LEU A 62 -6.36 42.41 -1.53
CA LEU A 62 -7.41 41.65 -0.86
C LEU A 62 -8.31 40.97 -1.88
N ASN A 63 -8.66 39.70 -1.64
CA ASN A 63 -9.59 38.95 -2.48
C ASN A 63 -11.07 39.17 -2.12
N ASN A 64 -11.38 40.15 -1.26
CA ASN A 64 -12.72 40.35 -0.70
C ASN A 64 -13.09 41.83 -0.62
N ASP A 65 -14.18 42.22 -1.31
CA ASP A 65 -14.62 43.61 -1.39
C ASP A 65 -15.26 44.16 -0.10
N GLY A 66 -15.70 43.28 0.81
CA GLY A 66 -16.38 43.64 2.07
C GLY A 66 -15.43 44.00 3.22
N VAL A 67 -14.12 43.85 3.03
CA VAL A 67 -13.09 44.06 4.05
C VAL A 67 -12.04 45.04 3.51
N GLN A 68 -11.44 45.81 4.41
CA GLN A 68 -10.33 46.72 4.12
C GLN A 68 -9.19 46.52 5.12
N VAL A 69 -7.97 46.86 4.73
CA VAL A 69 -6.84 46.88 5.66
C VAL A 69 -6.95 48.13 6.55
N GLY A 70 -6.97 47.93 7.87
CA GLY A 70 -6.94 48.99 8.87
C GLY A 70 -5.52 49.42 9.20
N LYS A 71 -4.66 48.47 9.59
CA LYS A 71 -3.29 48.76 10.02
C LYS A 71 -2.33 47.64 9.65
N ILE A 72 -1.13 47.99 9.22
CA ILE A 72 0.00 47.08 9.01
C ILE A 72 1.07 47.42 10.05
N LEU A 73 1.62 46.42 10.72
CA LEU A 73 2.66 46.55 11.74
C LEU A 73 3.78 45.56 11.48
N ILE A 74 5.04 46.00 11.53
CA ILE A 74 6.19 45.08 11.54
C ILE A 74 6.42 44.62 12.98
N ILE A 75 6.15 43.36 13.27
CA ILE A 75 6.17 42.83 14.64
C ILE A 75 7.51 42.23 15.05
N SER A 76 8.30 41.70 14.10
CA SER A 76 9.68 41.32 14.36
C SER A 76 10.52 41.21 13.07
N ARG A 77 11.84 41.29 13.23
CA ARG A 77 12.84 41.09 12.16
C ARG A 77 13.83 40.03 12.62
N ASP A 78 14.08 39.03 11.78
CA ASP A 78 15.12 38.02 11.98
C ASP A 78 16.21 38.22 10.93
N ASN A 79 17.27 38.93 11.33
CA ASN A 79 18.42 39.22 10.46
C ASN A 79 19.20 37.96 10.09
N SER A 80 19.17 36.90 10.90
CA SER A 80 19.89 35.65 10.61
C SER A 80 19.24 34.86 9.48
N LYS A 81 17.92 35.01 9.31
CA LYS A 81 17.12 34.33 8.28
C LYS A 81 16.67 35.24 7.15
N ASN A 82 16.96 36.54 7.24
CA ASN A 82 16.51 37.56 6.30
C ASN A 82 14.96 37.61 6.16
N LEU A 83 14.26 37.59 7.31
CA LEU A 83 12.80 37.53 7.42
C LEU A 83 12.22 38.69 8.24
N ALA A 84 11.07 39.22 7.83
CA ALA A 84 10.23 40.07 8.67
C ALA A 84 8.88 39.39 8.93
N ASN A 85 8.40 39.44 10.17
CA ASN A 85 7.02 39.08 10.49
C ASN A 85 6.19 40.36 10.55
N ILE A 86 5.05 40.36 9.87
CA ILE A 86 4.14 41.50 9.81
C ILE A 86 2.75 41.10 10.32
N SER A 87 2.09 42.01 11.00
CA SER A 87 0.72 41.89 11.49
C SER A 87 -0.16 42.84 10.70
N ILE A 88 -1.26 42.33 10.14
CA ILE A 88 -2.22 43.11 9.36
C ILE A 88 -3.59 43.01 10.03
N GLU A 89 -4.13 44.16 10.41
CA GLU A 89 -5.49 44.33 10.92
C GLU A 89 -6.44 44.53 9.74
N LEU A 90 -7.43 43.64 9.63
CA LEU A 90 -8.50 43.67 8.65
C LEU A 90 -9.77 44.20 9.32
N LEU A 91 -10.42 45.18 8.71
CA LEU A 91 -11.63 45.83 9.19
C LEU A 91 -12.80 45.56 8.25
N SER A 92 -13.98 45.27 8.79
CA SER A 92 -15.20 45.27 7.97
C SER A 92 -15.48 46.68 7.44
N LYS A 93 -15.80 46.81 6.15
CA LYS A 93 -16.20 48.10 5.56
C LYS A 93 -17.59 48.55 6.04
N THR A 94 -18.45 47.62 6.45
CA THR A 94 -19.81 47.92 6.93
C THR A 94 -19.85 48.21 8.44
N ASN A 95 -18.90 47.65 9.21
CA ASN A 95 -18.78 47.88 10.64
C ASN A 95 -17.30 47.91 11.10
N PRO A 96 -16.68 49.09 11.20
CA PRO A 96 -15.26 49.24 11.55
C PRO A 96 -14.87 48.69 12.94
N ASN A 97 -15.84 48.37 13.80
CA ASN A 97 -15.56 47.78 15.13
C ASN A 97 -15.26 46.27 15.05
N ILE A 98 -15.59 45.59 13.95
CA ILE A 98 -15.26 44.19 13.73
C ILE A 98 -13.89 44.11 13.04
N LYS A 99 -12.91 43.60 13.78
CA LYS A 99 -11.52 43.51 13.34
C LYS A 99 -10.95 42.10 13.48
N HIS A 100 -10.07 41.73 12.56
CA HIS A 100 -9.35 40.47 12.58
C HIS A 100 -7.88 40.69 12.24
N THR A 101 -6.97 40.01 12.93
CA THR A 101 -5.52 40.18 12.72
C THR A 101 -4.93 38.95 12.04
N LYS A 102 -4.21 39.14 10.94
CA LYS A 102 -3.40 38.10 10.30
C LYS A 102 -1.91 38.40 10.45
N VAL A 103 -1.12 37.36 10.72
CA VAL A 103 0.35 37.45 10.77
C VAL A 103 0.92 36.75 9.55
N LEU A 104 1.83 37.42 8.84
CA LEU A 104 2.45 36.94 7.61
C LEU A 104 3.97 37.10 7.69
N GLN A 105 4.69 36.27 6.94
CA GLN A 105 6.15 36.33 6.84
C GLN A 105 6.55 36.83 5.45
N ILE A 106 7.47 37.79 5.40
CA ILE A 106 8.04 38.33 4.17
C ILE A 106 9.55 38.12 4.18
N SER A 107 10.10 37.71 3.03
CA SER A 107 11.50 37.34 2.84
C SER A 107 12.06 37.92 1.54
N GLY A 108 13.40 37.90 1.41
CA GLY A 108 14.10 38.28 0.18
C GLY A 108 14.55 39.74 0.13
N PHE A 109 14.99 40.29 1.26
CA PHE A 109 15.59 41.63 1.36
C PHE A 109 17.09 41.61 1.03
N LYS A 110 17.67 42.79 0.82
CA LYS A 110 19.11 42.96 0.65
C LYS A 110 19.86 42.58 1.94
N VAL A 111 20.93 41.80 1.83
CA VAL A 111 21.76 41.35 2.96
C VAL A 111 22.96 42.29 3.13
N LYS A 112 23.22 42.80 4.34
CA LYS A 112 24.50 43.46 4.63
C LYS A 112 25.57 42.40 4.84
N GLU A 113 26.61 42.41 4.02
CA GLU A 113 27.81 41.59 4.26
C GLU A 113 28.40 41.96 5.62
N THR A 114 28.33 41.05 6.59
CA THR A 114 29.12 41.15 7.81
C THR A 114 30.53 40.66 7.48
N ASN A 115 31.50 41.57 7.60
CA ASN A 115 32.92 41.36 7.25
C ASN A 115 33.46 39.96 7.64
N PRO A 116 34.25 39.30 6.77
CA PRO A 116 34.81 38.00 7.04
C PRO A 116 35.94 38.10 8.07
N LYS A 117 35.87 37.26 9.11
CA LYS A 117 37.04 36.95 9.95
C LYS A 117 38.09 36.27 9.07
N THR A 118 39.18 36.99 8.84
CA THR A 118 40.47 36.52 8.33
C THR A 118 40.91 35.23 9.00
N SER A 119 41.04 34.15 8.24
CA SER A 119 41.99 33.07 8.52
C SER A 119 43.07 33.08 7.44
N THR A 120 44.29 33.26 7.93
CA THR A 120 45.57 33.26 7.22
C THR A 120 45.82 31.91 6.56
N ILE A 121 45.89 31.90 5.23
CA ILE A 121 46.51 30.82 4.46
C ILE A 121 47.96 31.23 4.22
N HIS A 122 48.91 30.49 4.82
CA HIS A 122 50.29 30.49 4.33
C HIS A 122 50.47 29.32 3.33
N PRO A 123 51.12 29.57 2.18
CA PRO A 123 51.31 28.60 1.10
C PRO A 123 52.67 27.90 1.20
N THR A 124 52.79 26.70 0.63
CA THR A 124 54.04 26.15 0.06
C THR A 124 53.73 24.88 -0.78
N PRO A 125 54.60 24.48 -1.73
CA PRO A 125 54.23 24.45 -3.14
C PRO A 125 54.69 23.11 -3.82
N PRO A 126 55.01 23.04 -5.13
CA PRO A 126 54.56 21.95 -6.01
C PRO A 126 55.58 20.82 -6.17
N THR A 127 55.13 19.65 -6.64
CA THR A 127 56.02 18.67 -7.28
C THR A 127 55.42 18.12 -8.56
N THR A 128 56.19 18.37 -9.62
CA THR A 128 56.13 17.89 -10.99
C THR A 128 56.43 16.39 -11.11
N GLY A 129 55.86 15.73 -12.13
CA GLY A 129 56.40 14.46 -12.62
C GLY A 129 55.49 13.77 -13.63
N ALA A 130 55.88 13.81 -14.91
CA ALA A 130 55.14 13.38 -16.07
C ALA A 130 55.31 11.89 -16.45
N GLY A 131 54.41 11.39 -17.30
CA GLY A 131 54.59 10.18 -18.13
C GLY A 131 53.23 9.54 -18.50
N LYS A 132 52.60 9.91 -19.62
CA LYS A 132 52.73 9.35 -21.00
C LYS A 132 51.81 8.14 -21.27
N GLY A 133 51.07 8.23 -22.38
CA GLY A 133 50.28 7.19 -23.04
C GLY A 133 48.77 7.53 -23.04
N ASP A 134 48.02 7.54 -24.14
CA ASP A 134 48.36 7.15 -25.50
C ASP A 134 47.31 7.65 -26.51
N SER A 135 47.79 7.66 -27.75
CA SER A 135 47.15 7.65 -29.06
C SER A 135 45.62 7.64 -29.26
N SER A 136 45.28 8.45 -30.25
CA SER A 136 44.14 8.48 -31.15
C SER A 136 43.93 7.27 -32.09
N ILE A 137 42.71 7.21 -32.66
CA ILE A 137 42.25 6.58 -33.93
C ILE A 137 41.83 5.09 -33.87
N GLY A 138 40.62 4.80 -34.37
CA GLY A 138 40.29 3.43 -34.80
C GLY A 138 38.81 3.11 -35.07
N THR A 139 38.21 3.71 -36.09
CA THR A 139 36.96 3.26 -36.73
C THR A 139 37.16 1.90 -37.41
N VAL A 140 36.39 0.85 -37.06
CA VAL A 140 35.99 -0.25 -37.98
C VAL A 140 34.64 -0.88 -37.59
N LYS A 141 33.69 -0.77 -38.53
CA LYS A 141 32.63 -1.67 -39.01
C LYS A 141 32.12 -2.89 -38.18
N PRO A 142 30.79 -3.11 -38.15
CA PRO A 142 30.17 -4.35 -37.68
C PRO A 142 30.08 -5.42 -38.77
N THR A 143 30.40 -6.67 -38.43
CA THR A 143 30.21 -7.86 -39.28
C THR A 143 28.86 -8.50 -39.05
N THR A 144 28.09 -8.62 -40.14
CA THR A 144 26.98 -9.56 -40.32
C THR A 144 27.52 -10.99 -40.50
N PRO A 145 26.69 -12.02 -40.28
CA PRO A 145 26.34 -12.86 -41.43
C PRO A 145 24.84 -13.20 -41.49
N GLY A 146 24.28 -13.09 -42.68
CA GLY A 146 22.98 -13.67 -43.02
C GLY A 146 23.15 -14.89 -43.91
N LYS A 147 22.26 -15.89 -43.76
CA LYS A 147 21.47 -16.50 -44.85
C LYS A 147 20.56 -17.62 -44.30
N THR A 148 19.33 -17.58 -44.80
CA THR A 148 18.24 -18.58 -44.74
C THR A 148 18.63 -19.93 -45.36
N PRO A 149 17.92 -21.02 -45.01
CA PRO A 149 16.86 -21.58 -45.87
C PRO A 149 15.60 -21.97 -45.05
N GLN A 150 14.37 -21.65 -45.47
CA GLN A 150 13.49 -22.29 -46.46
C GLN A 150 12.82 -23.62 -46.01
N GLU A 151 11.55 -23.73 -46.39
CA GLU A 151 10.50 -24.72 -46.09
C GLU A 151 10.88 -26.21 -46.22
N GLY A 152 10.12 -27.07 -45.52
CA GLY A 152 10.08 -28.50 -45.85
C GLY A 152 9.40 -29.40 -44.81
N THR A 153 8.08 -29.55 -44.96
CA THR A 153 7.31 -30.84 -44.91
C THR A 153 7.28 -31.74 -43.67
N SER A 154 6.05 -32.21 -43.41
CA SER A 154 5.57 -33.29 -42.53
C SER A 154 6.40 -34.58 -42.51
N PRO A 155 6.13 -35.43 -41.50
CA PRO A 155 5.94 -36.85 -41.75
C PRO A 155 4.51 -37.26 -41.36
N THR A 156 3.68 -37.47 -42.38
CA THR A 156 2.66 -38.53 -42.36
C THR A 156 3.37 -39.88 -42.28
N ASN A 157 2.88 -40.76 -41.42
CA ASN A 157 2.68 -42.16 -41.77
C ASN A 157 1.45 -42.69 -41.03
N ASP A 158 0.41 -42.88 -41.83
CA ASP A 158 -0.83 -43.57 -41.54
C ASP A 158 -0.63 -45.10 -41.36
N ILE A 159 -1.76 -45.75 -41.05
CA ILE A 159 -2.16 -47.16 -41.27
C ILE A 159 -2.00 -48.02 -40.00
N ASN A 160 -3.04 -48.52 -39.31
CA ASN A 160 -4.38 -49.04 -39.66
C ASN A 160 -5.43 -48.60 -38.60
N ARG A 161 -6.64 -48.09 -38.91
CA ARG A 161 -7.86 -48.72 -39.50
C ARG A 161 -8.39 -49.99 -38.82
N ASN A 162 -9.45 -49.82 -38.02
CA ASN A 162 -10.74 -50.56 -38.05
C ASN A 162 -11.76 -49.74 -37.22
N GLN A 163 -12.66 -48.97 -37.84
CA GLN A 163 -14.05 -49.33 -38.20
C GLN A 163 -14.80 -50.06 -37.09
N GLY A 164 -15.66 -49.35 -36.34
CA GLY A 164 -17.12 -49.39 -36.49
C GLY A 164 -17.71 -49.96 -35.19
N SER A 165 -18.90 -49.66 -34.68
CA SER A 165 -20.08 -48.96 -35.14
C SER A 165 -21.02 -48.78 -33.92
N SER A 166 -21.84 -47.72 -33.94
CA SER A 166 -23.26 -47.64 -33.51
C SER A 166 -23.78 -48.16 -32.14
N GLY A 167 -24.63 -47.32 -31.51
CA GLY A 167 -25.73 -47.71 -30.60
C GLY A 167 -25.59 -47.08 -29.21
N LYS A 168 -26.21 -45.94 -28.84
CA LYS A 168 -27.63 -45.59 -28.64
C LYS A 168 -28.41 -46.48 -27.65
N LEU A 169 -28.95 -45.80 -26.61
CA LEU A 169 -30.11 -46.13 -25.74
C LEU A 169 -29.84 -47.21 -24.66
N ASP A 170 -30.38 -47.18 -23.44
CA ASP A 170 -31.40 -46.34 -22.79
C ASP A 170 -31.35 -46.52 -21.26
N GLN A 171 -31.91 -45.54 -20.56
CA GLN A 171 -32.67 -45.53 -19.29
C GLN A 171 -32.64 -46.70 -18.28
N GLY A 172 -32.62 -46.33 -16.99
CA GLY A 172 -33.70 -46.77 -16.07
C GLY A 172 -33.35 -47.24 -14.65
N LYS A 173 -33.41 -46.30 -13.69
CA LYS A 173 -34.09 -46.33 -12.37
C LYS A 173 -33.85 -47.46 -11.33
N ASN A 174 -33.54 -46.95 -10.12
CA ASN A 174 -34.14 -47.22 -8.79
C ASN A 174 -33.94 -48.59 -8.08
N ASN A 175 -33.29 -48.56 -6.92
CA ASN A 175 -33.95 -48.55 -5.59
C ASN A 175 -32.94 -48.81 -4.45
N THR A 176 -32.92 -47.92 -3.45
CA THR A 176 -32.57 -48.19 -2.04
C THR A 176 -33.68 -49.06 -1.39
N PRO A 177 -33.60 -49.61 -0.15
CA PRO A 177 -32.77 -49.21 1.01
C PRO A 177 -32.25 -50.36 1.91
N GLN A 178 -31.53 -49.95 2.98
CA GLN A 178 -31.47 -50.52 4.35
C GLN A 178 -30.08 -50.91 4.89
N ASN A 179 -29.67 -50.11 5.88
CA ASN A 179 -28.83 -50.42 7.05
C ASN A 179 -29.41 -51.62 7.86
N PRO A 180 -28.79 -52.14 8.95
CA PRO A 180 -27.49 -51.84 9.58
C PRO A 180 -26.70 -53.10 10.02
N ASN A 181 -25.45 -52.94 10.50
CA ASN A 181 -24.97 -53.46 11.79
C ASN A 181 -23.42 -53.41 11.90
N GLU A 182 -22.99 -52.58 12.84
CA GLU A 182 -21.78 -52.66 13.67
C GLU A 182 -21.75 -53.98 14.50
N PRO A 183 -20.75 -54.31 15.37
CA PRO A 183 -19.51 -53.61 15.72
C PRO A 183 -18.27 -54.50 16.06
N GLU A 184 -17.20 -53.81 16.46
CA GLU A 184 -16.33 -54.11 17.63
C GLU A 184 -15.04 -54.98 17.53
N LYS A 185 -13.93 -54.27 17.83
CA LYS A 185 -12.83 -54.57 18.78
C LYS A 185 -12.13 -55.93 18.73
N THR A 186 -10.80 -55.89 18.57
CA THR A 186 -9.81 -56.18 19.65
C THR A 186 -8.37 -56.09 19.13
N ASN A 187 -7.52 -55.32 19.83
CA ASN A 187 -6.08 -55.60 20.01
C ASN A 187 -5.98 -56.49 21.27
N PRO A 188 -4.92 -57.31 21.53
CA PRO A 188 -3.53 -56.82 21.58
C PRO A 188 -2.36 -57.85 21.41
N ASN A 189 -1.11 -57.33 21.41
CA ASN A 189 0.16 -57.92 21.94
C ASN A 189 0.74 -59.18 21.25
N THR A 190 2.06 -59.45 21.11
CA THR A 190 3.31 -58.98 21.74
C THR A 190 4.52 -59.66 21.06
N GLY A 191 5.70 -59.01 21.11
CA GLY A 191 7.05 -59.62 21.07
C GLY A 191 7.65 -59.88 19.69
N SER A 192 8.96 -59.84 19.43
CA SER A 192 10.18 -59.58 20.21
C SER A 192 11.38 -59.65 19.24
N ASN A 193 12.38 -58.78 19.43
CA ASN A 193 13.83 -58.91 19.18
C ASN A 193 14.46 -59.29 17.81
N ASN A 194 15.30 -58.32 17.37
CA ASN A 194 16.71 -58.38 16.92
C ASN A 194 17.18 -59.10 15.64
N SER A 195 17.94 -58.31 14.85
CA SER A 195 19.17 -58.66 14.08
C SER A 195 19.01 -59.69 12.95
N SER A 196 19.50 -59.54 11.71
CA SER A 196 20.72 -58.92 11.17
C SER A 196 20.60 -58.85 9.63
N LYS A 197 21.43 -58.02 9.00
CA LYS A 197 21.70 -57.81 7.55
C LYS A 197 21.45 -59.00 6.58
N PRO A 198 21.18 -58.69 5.30
CA PRO A 198 22.21 -58.86 4.25
C PRO A 198 22.31 -57.63 3.32
N VAL A 199 23.50 -57.07 3.09
CA VAL A 199 24.42 -57.29 1.94
C VAL A 199 23.83 -56.92 0.58
N SER A 200 24.37 -55.82 0.03
CA SER A 200 24.15 -55.28 -1.31
C SER A 200 24.61 -56.21 -2.44
N PRO A 201 24.09 -56.00 -3.65
CA PRO A 201 24.87 -56.06 -4.89
C PRO A 201 25.15 -54.65 -5.41
N ASN A 202 26.37 -54.48 -5.92
CA ASN A 202 26.92 -53.24 -6.46
C ASN A 202 27.04 -53.34 -7.98
N ASN A 203 27.19 -52.16 -8.60
CA ASN A 203 27.67 -51.85 -9.96
C ASN A 203 26.59 -51.67 -11.06
N SER A 204 26.58 -50.62 -11.88
CA SER A 204 27.41 -49.40 -11.96
C SER A 204 26.85 -48.42 -13.00
N ASN A 205 27.05 -47.13 -12.72
CA ASN A 205 27.31 -46.00 -13.63
C ASN A 205 26.21 -45.56 -14.64
N ASP A 206 25.57 -44.43 -14.34
CA ASP A 206 25.99 -43.18 -15.00
C ASP A 206 25.73 -41.95 -14.12
N THR A 207 26.80 -41.19 -13.87
CA THR A 207 26.87 -40.07 -12.94
C THR A 207 26.52 -38.75 -13.63
N THR A 208 25.30 -38.27 -13.44
CA THR A 208 25.05 -36.83 -13.25
C THR A 208 24.91 -36.59 -11.76
N GLN A 209 26.00 -36.18 -11.12
CA GLN A 209 25.92 -35.75 -9.73
C GLN A 209 24.87 -34.64 -9.62
N PRO A 210 23.92 -34.71 -8.67
CA PRO A 210 23.12 -33.55 -8.34
C PRO A 210 24.10 -32.48 -7.91
N ILE A 211 24.02 -31.31 -8.54
CA ILE A 211 24.70 -30.11 -8.06
C ILE A 211 24.25 -29.97 -6.61
N LYS A 212 25.12 -30.34 -5.66
CA LYS A 212 24.99 -29.89 -4.28
C LYS A 212 25.01 -28.39 -4.39
N LYS A 213 23.84 -27.76 -4.30
CA LYS A 213 23.77 -26.38 -3.86
C LYS A 213 24.48 -26.39 -2.51
N GLU A 214 25.72 -25.93 -2.49
CA GLU A 214 26.32 -25.51 -1.24
C GLU A 214 25.35 -24.51 -0.66
N ASN A 215 24.61 -24.91 0.37
CA ASN A 215 23.96 -23.93 1.22
C ASN A 215 25.07 -22.98 1.64
N PRO A 216 24.93 -21.66 1.42
CA PRO A 216 25.89 -20.69 1.93
C PRO A 216 26.13 -21.05 3.39
N ARG A 217 27.39 -21.07 3.85
CA ARG A 217 27.68 -21.20 5.28
C ARG A 217 26.95 -20.07 6.00
N VAL A 218 25.74 -20.36 6.47
CA VAL A 218 25.00 -19.47 7.36
C VAL A 218 25.84 -19.43 8.62
N LEU A 219 26.35 -18.26 8.97
CA LEU A 219 26.85 -18.00 10.31
C LEU A 219 25.67 -18.24 11.26
N ILE A 220 25.60 -19.45 11.83
CA ILE A 220 24.60 -19.78 12.83
C ILE A 220 25.12 -19.19 14.13
N SER A 221 24.47 -18.13 14.61
CA SER A 221 24.76 -17.56 15.91
C SER A 221 24.43 -18.55 17.03
N SER A 222 25.18 -18.51 18.13
CA SER A 222 24.83 -19.21 19.38
C SER A 222 23.79 -18.46 20.21
N GLU A 223 23.53 -17.19 19.91
CA GLU A 223 22.64 -16.28 20.65
C GLU A 223 21.84 -15.38 19.71
N ASP A 224 20.75 -14.79 20.17
CA ASP A 224 19.94 -13.86 19.36
C ASP A 224 20.34 -12.37 19.56
N SER A 225 21.12 -12.07 20.59
CA SER A 225 21.59 -10.70 20.91
C SER A 225 23.08 -10.55 20.72
N HIS A 226 23.52 -9.34 20.40
CA HIS A 226 24.92 -8.91 20.36
C HIS A 226 25.86 -9.80 19.53
N PHE A 227 25.39 -10.31 18.40
CA PHE A 227 26.10 -11.33 17.62
C PHE A 227 26.62 -10.84 16.25
N LEU A 228 26.19 -9.67 15.75
CA LEU A 228 26.63 -9.12 14.46
C LEU A 228 27.46 -7.85 14.63
N SER A 229 28.45 -7.63 13.76
CA SER A 229 29.11 -6.31 13.71
C SER A 229 28.12 -5.24 13.22
N VAL A 230 28.40 -3.97 13.55
CA VAL A 230 27.63 -2.82 13.06
C VAL A 230 27.68 -2.76 11.53
N GLU A 231 28.83 -3.05 10.93
CA GLU A 231 29.01 -3.08 9.49
C GLU A 231 28.17 -4.17 8.82
N ASP A 232 28.07 -5.36 9.44
CA ASP A 232 27.23 -6.44 8.91
C ASP A 232 25.75 -6.09 8.99
N LEU A 233 25.31 -5.47 10.09
CA LEU A 233 23.94 -4.98 10.22
C LEU A 233 23.58 -3.92 9.18
N GLN A 234 24.51 -3.03 8.84
CA GLN A 234 24.30 -1.99 7.82
C GLN A 234 24.26 -2.56 6.39
N LYS A 235 24.89 -3.72 6.15
CA LYS A 235 24.91 -4.38 4.83
C LYS A 235 23.73 -5.31 4.59
N ASN A 236 23.13 -5.85 5.66
CA ASN A 236 22.07 -6.84 5.58
C ASN A 236 20.68 -6.21 5.77
N SER A 237 19.69 -6.74 5.05
CA SER A 237 18.28 -6.41 5.29
C SER A 237 17.79 -6.98 6.62
N PRO A 238 16.69 -6.47 7.18
CA PRO A 238 16.09 -7.05 8.38
C PRO A 238 15.72 -8.53 8.21
N ASN A 239 15.28 -8.93 7.02
CA ASN A 239 15.01 -10.33 6.70
C ASN A 239 16.28 -11.20 6.80
N GLN A 240 17.41 -10.71 6.28
CA GLN A 240 18.70 -11.42 6.36
C GLN A 240 19.20 -11.51 7.79
N VAL A 241 19.16 -10.40 8.53
CA VAL A 241 19.58 -10.36 9.95
C VAL A 241 18.77 -11.35 10.78
N TYR A 242 17.43 -11.38 10.61
CA TYR A 242 16.58 -12.28 11.39
C TYR A 242 16.88 -13.76 11.14
N LYS A 243 17.18 -14.14 9.88
CA LYS A 243 17.52 -15.51 9.51
C LYS A 243 18.86 -16.01 10.08
N MET A 244 19.72 -15.10 10.54
CA MET A 244 20.98 -15.45 11.21
C MET A 244 20.81 -15.76 12.70
N THR A 245 19.63 -15.47 13.28
CA THR A 245 19.35 -15.73 14.71
C THR A 245 19.27 -17.23 15.01
N LYS A 246 19.61 -17.62 16.24
CA LYS A 246 19.50 -19.00 16.68
C LYS A 246 18.04 -19.45 16.72
N SER A 247 17.16 -18.60 17.27
CA SER A 247 15.73 -18.91 17.40
C SER A 247 15.06 -19.20 16.05
N TYR A 248 15.40 -18.45 15.00
CA TYR A 248 14.89 -18.72 13.66
C TYR A 248 15.29 -20.10 13.16
N ASN A 249 16.58 -20.44 13.25
CA ASN A 249 17.12 -21.68 12.74
C ASN A 249 16.57 -22.91 13.49
N ASP A 250 16.49 -22.84 14.83
CA ASP A 250 15.88 -23.88 15.64
C ASP A 250 14.39 -24.07 15.31
N ALA A 251 13.65 -22.97 15.11
CA ALA A 251 12.23 -23.02 14.78
C ALA A 251 11.96 -23.60 13.39
N ILE A 252 12.78 -23.27 12.38
CA ILE A 252 12.67 -23.86 11.03
C ILE A 252 12.89 -25.38 11.06
N LEU A 253 13.88 -25.86 11.82
CA LEU A 253 14.09 -27.30 11.98
C LEU A 253 12.92 -27.96 12.72
N GLY A 254 12.44 -27.30 13.79
CA GLY A 254 11.32 -27.79 14.60
C GLY A 254 10.00 -27.87 13.84
N ILE A 255 9.64 -26.84 13.07
CA ILE A 255 8.38 -26.80 12.33
C ILE A 255 8.33 -27.87 11.24
N ASN A 256 9.43 -28.10 10.53
CA ASN A 256 9.51 -29.12 9.49
C ASN A 256 9.31 -30.54 10.04
N ASN A 257 9.87 -30.83 11.21
CA ASN A 257 9.64 -32.10 11.91
C ASN A 257 8.20 -32.19 12.44
N PHE A 258 7.70 -31.11 13.04
CA PHE A 258 6.34 -31.05 13.57
C PHE A 258 5.29 -31.28 12.49
N LEU A 259 5.40 -30.68 11.31
CA LEU A 259 4.43 -30.88 10.23
C LEU A 259 4.41 -32.33 9.72
N LYS A 260 5.55 -33.04 9.77
CA LYS A 260 5.67 -34.43 9.27
C LYS A 260 5.22 -35.50 10.27
N SER A 261 5.32 -35.26 11.58
CA SER A 261 5.03 -36.30 12.60
C SER A 261 4.37 -35.77 13.88
N GLY A 262 3.94 -34.51 13.91
CA GLY A 262 3.47 -33.81 15.09
C GLY A 262 2.06 -34.18 15.56
N ASN A 263 1.29 -34.89 14.73
CA ASN A 263 -0.07 -35.31 15.03
C ASN A 263 -0.09 -36.79 15.47
N HIS A 264 0.30 -37.07 16.72
CA HIS A 264 0.41 -38.42 17.27
C HIS A 264 1.28 -39.38 16.44
N GLY A 265 2.38 -38.87 15.86
CA GLY A 265 3.27 -39.62 14.98
C GLY A 265 2.91 -39.55 13.50
N ASN A 266 1.77 -38.95 13.14
CA ASN A 266 1.34 -38.74 11.76
C ASN A 266 1.60 -37.30 11.29
N PRO A 267 1.61 -37.07 9.96
CA PRO A 267 1.61 -35.73 9.39
C PRO A 267 0.44 -34.89 9.90
N VAL A 268 0.70 -33.59 10.07
CA VAL A 268 -0.33 -32.61 10.41
C VAL A 268 -1.19 -32.36 9.16
N ASP A 269 -2.51 -32.25 9.36
CA ASP A 269 -3.45 -31.92 8.28
C ASP A 269 -4.50 -30.93 8.79
N PHE A 270 -4.33 -29.67 8.42
CA PHE A 270 -5.20 -28.55 8.75
C PHE A 270 -6.44 -28.43 7.86
N THR A 271 -6.61 -29.31 6.86
CA THR A 271 -7.87 -29.36 6.08
C THR A 271 -9.03 -29.97 6.87
N ASN A 272 -8.70 -30.72 7.93
CA ASN A 272 -9.66 -31.32 8.86
C ASN A 272 -10.26 -30.28 9.83
N ALA A 273 -11.07 -30.76 10.79
CA ALA A 273 -11.62 -29.92 11.84
C ALA A 273 -10.51 -29.19 12.62
N PHE A 274 -10.78 -27.97 13.05
CA PHE A 274 -9.82 -27.15 13.79
C PHE A 274 -9.41 -27.84 15.11
N ASP A 275 -8.11 -28.04 15.28
CA ASP A 275 -7.50 -28.48 16.54
C ASP A 275 -6.63 -27.34 17.10
N LYS A 276 -7.02 -26.85 18.28
CA LYS A 276 -6.32 -25.75 18.95
C LYS A 276 -4.91 -26.14 19.41
N ASN A 277 -4.69 -27.35 19.89
CA ASN A 277 -3.38 -27.77 20.40
C ASN A 277 -2.35 -27.89 19.26
N VAL A 278 -2.78 -28.46 18.13
CA VAL A 278 -1.95 -28.55 16.92
C VAL A 278 -1.68 -27.15 16.36
N SER A 279 -2.70 -26.28 16.34
CA SER A 279 -2.56 -24.90 15.87
C SER A 279 -1.66 -24.06 16.75
N ASP A 280 -1.80 -24.12 18.07
CA ASP A 280 -0.94 -23.38 19.01
C ASP A 280 0.54 -23.79 18.84
N LYS A 281 0.82 -25.09 18.69
CA LYS A 281 2.17 -25.58 18.45
C LYS A 281 2.74 -25.13 17.10
N PHE A 282 1.91 -25.00 16.06
CA PHE A 282 2.31 -24.38 14.79
C PHE A 282 2.71 -22.90 14.98
N TRP A 283 1.92 -22.16 15.76
CA TRP A 283 2.17 -20.75 16.05
C TRP A 283 3.41 -20.52 16.92
N ASP A 284 3.73 -21.43 17.84
CA ASP A 284 4.96 -21.40 18.66
C ASP A 284 6.25 -21.48 17.84
N TYR A 285 6.19 -22.05 16.63
CA TYR A 285 7.30 -21.99 15.68
C TYR A 285 7.22 -20.76 14.80
N THR A 286 6.03 -20.46 14.27
CA THR A 286 5.85 -19.36 13.32
C THR A 286 6.20 -18.00 13.93
N ASN A 287 6.02 -17.81 15.25
CA ASN A 287 6.40 -16.57 15.94
C ASN A 287 7.91 -16.32 16.02
N LYS A 288 8.74 -17.34 15.72
CA LYS A 288 10.21 -17.26 15.60
C LYS A 288 10.66 -17.27 14.14
N ILE A 289 9.75 -17.45 13.19
CA ILE A 289 10.05 -17.54 11.75
C ILE A 289 9.54 -16.28 11.03
N GLY A 290 8.35 -15.80 11.38
CA GLY A 290 7.70 -14.63 10.78
C GLY A 290 7.07 -14.88 9.41
N VAL A 291 7.22 -16.07 8.83
CA VAL A 291 6.75 -16.43 7.48
C VAL A 291 6.21 -17.88 7.45
N TYR A 292 5.09 -18.11 6.77
CA TYR A 292 4.50 -19.44 6.53
C TYR A 292 3.71 -19.48 5.20
N GLY A 293 3.20 -20.65 4.81
CA GLY A 293 2.24 -20.78 3.70
C GLY A 293 2.71 -21.68 2.54
N ASN A 294 4.00 -22.02 2.50
CA ASN A 294 4.60 -22.87 1.45
C ASN A 294 5.32 -24.12 2.01
N TYR A 295 5.00 -24.55 3.24
CA TYR A 295 5.58 -25.78 3.78
C TYR A 295 5.03 -27.02 3.07
N GLY A 296 5.87 -28.01 2.77
CA GLY A 296 5.46 -29.25 2.09
C GLY A 296 6.23 -29.49 0.79
N GLU A 297 6.41 -30.76 0.42
CA GLU A 297 7.23 -31.16 -0.73
C GLU A 297 6.41 -31.24 -2.04
N ASN A 298 5.09 -31.32 -1.92
CA ASN A 298 4.16 -31.37 -3.06
C ASN A 298 2.89 -30.56 -2.77
N GLU A 299 2.07 -30.32 -3.80
CA GLU A 299 0.89 -29.44 -3.69
C GLU A 299 -0.15 -29.93 -2.68
N ARG A 300 -0.29 -31.25 -2.49
CA ARG A 300 -1.18 -31.82 -1.47
C ARG A 300 -0.66 -31.52 -0.06
N GLN A 301 0.62 -31.76 0.20
CA GLN A 301 1.23 -31.44 1.50
C GLN A 301 1.19 -29.94 1.79
N LYS A 302 1.39 -29.08 0.77
CA LYS A 302 1.26 -27.62 0.95
C LYS A 302 -0.11 -27.18 1.42
N VAL A 303 -1.15 -27.85 0.93
CA VAL A 303 -2.53 -27.64 1.38
C VAL A 303 -2.73 -28.20 2.79
N GLU A 304 -2.33 -29.45 3.05
CA GLU A 304 -2.51 -30.12 4.34
C GLU A 304 -1.75 -29.39 5.48
N PHE A 305 -0.54 -28.88 5.22
CA PHE A 305 0.27 -28.16 6.21
C PHE A 305 -0.10 -26.69 6.39
N TYR A 306 -1.07 -26.18 5.63
CA TYR A 306 -1.49 -24.79 5.71
C TYR A 306 -2.47 -24.55 6.86
N ASN A 307 -2.00 -23.89 7.92
CA ASN A 307 -2.90 -23.42 8.96
C ASN A 307 -3.68 -22.18 8.48
N ARG A 308 -4.99 -22.35 8.29
CA ARG A 308 -5.89 -21.26 7.86
C ARG A 308 -6.32 -20.31 8.96
N SER A 309 -6.09 -20.66 10.24
CA SER A 309 -6.32 -19.74 11.34
C SER A 309 -5.26 -18.64 11.34
N LEU A 310 -5.46 -17.62 12.16
CA LEU A 310 -4.47 -16.62 12.49
C LEU A 310 -4.47 -16.42 14.00
N SER A 311 -3.28 -16.49 14.62
CA SER A 311 -3.12 -16.26 16.06
C SER A 311 -2.14 -15.12 16.31
N ILE A 312 -2.51 -14.22 17.23
CA ILE A 312 -1.64 -13.15 17.72
C ILE A 312 -0.33 -13.69 18.34
N ASN A 313 -0.37 -14.91 18.90
CA ASN A 313 0.80 -15.59 19.48
C ASN A 313 1.73 -16.18 18.42
N GLY A 314 1.23 -16.33 17.19
CA GLY A 314 1.98 -16.79 16.03
C GLY A 314 2.75 -15.70 15.29
N MET A 315 2.57 -14.44 15.70
CA MET A 315 3.21 -13.29 15.07
C MET A 315 4.57 -13.00 15.72
N VAL A 316 5.60 -12.77 14.89
CA VAL A 316 6.89 -12.32 15.38
C VAL A 316 6.77 -10.91 15.94
N LYS A 317 7.52 -10.62 17.01
CA LYS A 317 7.61 -9.30 17.62
C LYS A 317 9.03 -8.78 17.56
N GLN A 318 9.16 -7.46 17.49
CA GLN A 318 10.43 -6.79 17.63
C GLN A 318 11.07 -7.00 19.00
N VAL A 319 12.39 -7.03 19.00
CA VAL A 319 13.24 -7.13 20.20
C VAL A 319 14.07 -5.87 20.32
N TYR A 320 14.35 -5.48 21.56
CA TYR A 320 15.01 -4.22 21.90
C TYR A 320 16.02 -4.45 23.02
N LEU A 321 16.90 -3.48 23.23
CA LEU A 321 17.73 -3.46 24.42
C LEU A 321 16.88 -3.44 25.69
N PRO A 322 17.36 -4.02 26.81
CA PRO A 322 16.70 -3.92 28.10
C PRO A 322 16.56 -2.46 28.56
N THR A 323 15.52 -2.17 29.34
CA THR A 323 15.28 -0.85 29.94
C THR A 323 16.08 -0.65 31.23
N PHE A 324 16.13 0.59 31.73
CA PHE A 324 16.78 0.92 33.00
C PHE A 324 15.95 1.93 33.81
N ALA A 325 16.13 1.93 35.14
CA ALA A 325 15.41 2.84 36.02
C ALA A 325 16.10 4.21 36.07
N ASP A 326 15.38 5.28 36.42
CA ASP A 326 16.00 6.62 36.52
C ASP A 326 17.14 6.68 37.56
N ASN A 327 17.08 5.87 38.62
CA ASN A 327 18.16 5.77 39.61
C ASN A 327 19.48 5.25 39.00
N ASP A 328 19.43 4.46 37.92
CA ASP A 328 20.63 3.99 37.24
C ASP A 328 21.42 5.16 36.62
N LYS A 329 20.73 6.27 36.28
CA LYS A 329 21.32 7.47 35.67
C LYS A 329 22.21 8.26 36.64
N LEU A 330 21.92 8.21 37.95
CA LEU A 330 22.60 9.03 38.96
C LEU A 330 24.10 8.75 39.05
N SER A 331 24.50 7.51 38.82
CA SER A 331 25.90 7.07 38.83
C SER A 331 26.59 7.16 37.47
N ALA A 332 25.88 7.60 36.42
CA ALA A 332 26.38 7.59 35.05
C ALA A 332 26.96 8.95 34.64
N LYS A 333 28.10 8.91 33.94
CA LYS A 333 28.70 10.09 33.31
C LYS A 333 27.96 10.40 32.02
N ASN A 334 27.37 11.60 31.93
CA ASN A 334 26.80 12.09 30.68
C ASN A 334 27.92 12.34 29.66
N ILE A 335 27.78 11.76 28.47
CA ILE A 335 28.71 11.95 27.36
C ILE A 335 27.93 12.30 26.09
N ASP A 336 28.49 13.22 25.29
CA ASP A 336 27.91 13.54 23.99
C ASP A 336 28.52 12.64 22.90
N LYS A 337 27.66 11.83 22.29
CA LYS A 337 27.96 10.99 21.13
C LYS A 337 26.91 11.20 20.02
N SER A 338 26.20 12.32 20.05
CA SER A 338 25.05 12.61 19.19
C SER A 338 25.36 12.47 17.70
N GLN A 339 26.47 13.03 17.22
CA GLN A 339 26.86 12.92 15.82
C GLN A 339 27.13 11.46 15.38
N ILE A 340 27.86 10.70 16.20
CA ILE A 340 28.16 9.28 15.90
C ILE A 340 26.86 8.47 15.86
N ILE A 341 25.97 8.68 16.82
CA ILE A 341 24.66 8.02 16.84
C ILE A 341 23.81 8.46 15.63
N ASN A 342 23.84 9.74 15.26
CA ASN A 342 23.11 10.26 14.11
C ASN A 342 23.56 9.59 12.79
N ASP A 343 24.86 9.32 12.64
CA ASP A 343 25.42 8.60 11.51
C ASP A 343 25.02 7.11 11.52
N LEU A 344 24.92 6.50 12.71
CA LEU A 344 24.38 5.13 12.87
C LEU A 344 22.90 5.07 12.48
N ILE A 345 22.08 6.04 12.91
CA ILE A 345 20.65 6.11 12.58
C ILE A 345 20.46 6.22 11.06
N ALA A 346 21.27 7.03 10.38
CA ALA A 346 21.19 7.22 8.92
C ALA A 346 21.36 5.91 8.13
N LYS A 347 22.11 4.95 8.69
CA LYS A 347 22.43 3.65 8.08
C LYS A 347 21.73 2.49 8.78
N ASN A 348 20.80 2.76 9.69
CA ASN A 348 20.11 1.72 10.44
C ASN A 348 19.15 0.94 9.53
N THR A 349 19.42 -0.35 9.34
CA THR A 349 18.60 -1.26 8.52
C THR A 349 17.14 -1.38 9.01
N PHE A 350 16.92 -1.20 10.32
CA PHE A 350 15.60 -1.28 10.95
C PHE A 350 14.80 0.02 10.89
N GLY A 351 15.40 1.14 10.51
CA GLY A 351 14.72 2.43 10.35
C GLY A 351 15.17 3.53 11.32
N PHE A 352 14.39 4.60 11.36
CA PHE A 352 14.82 5.89 11.91
C PHE A 352 14.21 6.25 13.27
N LEU A 353 13.48 5.34 13.91
CA LEU A 353 12.90 5.58 15.23
C LEU A 353 13.90 5.31 16.36
N PRO A 354 13.67 5.92 17.54
CA PRO A 354 14.32 5.53 18.79
C PRO A 354 14.31 4.02 19.06
N SER A 355 13.15 3.36 18.93
CA SER A 355 13.03 1.90 19.07
C SER A 355 13.84 1.12 18.04
N ASN A 356 13.95 1.63 16.80
CA ASN A 356 14.77 0.98 15.77
C ASN A 356 16.26 1.08 16.08
N LEU A 357 16.72 2.17 16.72
CA LEU A 357 18.09 2.27 17.21
C LEU A 357 18.34 1.25 18.34
N SER A 358 17.39 1.12 19.28
CA SER A 358 17.46 0.09 20.32
C SER A 358 17.51 -1.33 19.73
N GLN A 359 16.66 -1.62 18.73
CA GLN A 359 16.68 -2.90 18.02
C GLN A 359 18.00 -3.14 17.27
N PHE A 360 18.55 -2.13 16.62
CA PHE A 360 19.84 -2.23 15.94
C PHE A 360 20.96 -2.60 16.92
N LEU A 361 21.02 -1.90 18.06
CA LEU A 361 22.03 -2.13 19.10
C LEU A 361 21.82 -3.45 19.86
N TYR A 362 20.59 -3.98 19.91
CA TYR A 362 20.32 -5.32 20.43
C TYR A 362 21.02 -6.40 19.62
N TYR A 363 21.03 -6.29 18.29
CA TYR A 363 21.73 -7.25 17.43
C TYR A 363 23.23 -6.97 17.31
N ALA A 364 23.66 -5.71 17.47
CA ALA A 364 25.05 -5.31 17.31
C ALA A 364 25.92 -5.84 18.45
N SER A 365 27.08 -6.41 18.11
CA SER A 365 28.03 -6.96 19.07
C SER A 365 28.63 -5.85 19.92
N LEU A 366 28.80 -6.14 21.21
CA LEU A 366 29.32 -5.16 22.16
C LEU A 366 30.71 -4.65 21.75
N GLU A 367 31.54 -5.52 21.15
CA GLU A 367 32.85 -5.14 20.60
C GLU A 367 32.73 -4.10 19.48
N SER A 368 31.78 -4.32 18.55
CA SER A 368 31.57 -3.39 17.43
C SER A 368 30.97 -2.06 17.90
N ILE A 369 30.07 -2.10 18.89
CA ILE A 369 29.52 -0.89 19.53
C ILE A 369 30.64 -0.13 20.24
N SER A 370 31.51 -0.82 20.99
CA SER A 370 32.66 -0.26 21.70
C SER A 370 33.58 0.54 20.76
N LYS A 371 33.92 -0.05 19.61
CA LYS A 371 34.70 0.59 18.55
C LYS A 371 34.03 1.85 17.99
N HIS A 372 32.73 1.81 17.71
CA HIS A 372 32.00 2.95 17.14
C HIS A 372 31.81 4.09 18.13
N LEU A 373 31.41 3.77 19.37
CA LEU A 373 31.14 4.78 20.39
C LEU A 373 32.42 5.30 21.06
N GLN A 374 33.56 4.65 20.82
CA GLN A 374 34.85 4.94 21.47
C GLN A 374 34.70 4.86 23.00
N ILE A 375 34.12 3.75 23.46
CA ILE A 375 33.97 3.41 24.88
C ILE A 375 34.57 2.02 25.04
N ASP A 376 35.70 1.93 25.73
CA ASP A 376 36.46 0.69 25.80
C ASP A 376 35.72 -0.40 26.59
N ASN A 377 35.77 -1.63 26.07
CA ASN A 377 35.30 -2.85 26.76
C ASN A 377 33.86 -2.76 27.29
N ILE A 378 32.90 -2.43 26.43
CA ILE A 378 31.48 -2.43 26.79
C ILE A 378 31.06 -3.83 27.26
N LYS A 379 30.48 -3.88 28.47
CA LYS A 379 29.94 -5.09 29.09
C LYS A 379 28.42 -5.18 28.97
N ASN A 380 27.73 -4.04 29.05
CA ASN A 380 26.27 -3.98 28.98
C ASN A 380 25.81 -2.68 28.33
N ILE A 381 24.69 -2.74 27.61
CA ILE A 381 24.01 -1.57 27.06
C ILE A 381 22.50 -1.73 27.26
N ARG A 382 21.86 -0.66 27.73
CA ARG A 382 20.42 -0.58 28.02
C ARG A 382 19.84 0.69 27.40
N ALA A 383 18.55 0.68 27.06
CA ALA A 383 17.90 1.82 26.41
C ALA A 383 16.51 2.10 26.98
N ASN A 384 16.20 3.39 27.18
CA ASN A 384 14.84 3.88 27.38
C ASN A 384 14.49 4.78 26.19
N PHE A 385 13.41 4.49 25.47
CA PHE A 385 13.05 5.21 24.26
C PHE A 385 11.58 5.61 24.23
N ASP A 386 11.27 6.65 23.46
CA ASP A 386 9.92 7.17 23.23
C ASP A 386 9.79 7.58 21.75
N ASP A 387 9.09 6.75 20.99
CA ASP A 387 8.89 6.96 19.55
C ASP A 387 7.88 8.07 19.23
N GLU A 388 7.03 8.48 20.18
CA GLU A 388 6.12 9.61 20.01
C GLU A 388 6.90 10.93 20.10
N LYS A 389 7.83 11.01 21.07
CA LYS A 389 8.68 12.19 21.26
C LYS A 389 9.90 12.20 20.34
N GLY A 390 10.33 11.04 19.84
CA GLY A 390 11.59 10.92 19.11
C GLY A 390 12.79 11.11 20.04
N THR A 391 12.83 10.36 21.16
CA THR A 391 13.91 10.44 22.16
C THR A 391 14.39 9.06 22.58
N ILE A 392 15.70 8.91 22.83
CA ILE A 392 16.30 7.71 23.40
C ILE A 392 17.46 8.05 24.34
N ASP A 393 17.45 7.42 25.51
CA ASP A 393 18.56 7.40 26.45
C ASP A 393 19.27 6.05 26.36
N LEU A 394 20.59 6.05 26.16
CA LEU A 394 21.43 4.84 26.18
C LEU A 394 22.31 4.84 27.43
N LEU A 395 22.20 3.80 28.23
CA LEU A 395 23.03 3.56 29.39
C LEU A 395 24.03 2.43 29.10
N ILE A 396 25.31 2.74 29.17
CA ILE A 396 26.41 1.83 28.81
C ILE A 396 27.26 1.59 30.05
N GLU A 397 27.55 0.33 30.36
CA GLU A 397 28.49 -0.07 31.42
C GLU A 397 29.71 -0.74 30.79
N ASN A 398 30.90 -0.28 31.13
CA ASN A 398 32.14 -0.93 30.70
C ASN A 398 32.56 -2.06 31.66
N SER A 399 33.61 -2.80 31.29
CA SER A 399 34.13 -3.90 32.11
C SER A 399 34.67 -3.48 33.48
N THR A 400 35.01 -2.19 33.68
CA THR A 400 35.45 -1.64 34.97
C THR A 400 34.29 -1.21 35.86
N GLY A 401 33.04 -1.28 35.37
CA GLY A 401 31.84 -0.87 36.08
C GLY A 401 31.52 0.63 35.98
N GLU A 402 32.27 1.39 35.17
CA GLU A 402 31.94 2.79 34.88
C GLU A 402 30.71 2.85 33.97
N LYS A 403 29.78 3.75 34.29
CA LYS A 403 28.53 3.94 33.56
C LYS A 403 28.56 5.23 32.76
N PHE A 404 28.08 5.18 31.53
CA PHE A 404 27.95 6.32 30.62
C PHE A 404 26.50 6.48 30.18
N LEU A 405 26.00 7.70 30.13
CA LEU A 405 24.68 8.04 29.64
C LEU A 405 24.80 8.90 28.37
N ILE A 406 24.13 8.48 27.30
CA ILE A 406 24.01 9.22 26.03
C ILE A 406 22.53 9.54 25.81
N ASN A 407 22.19 10.82 25.68
CA ASN A 407 20.82 11.26 25.39
C ASN A 407 20.71 11.74 23.93
N ILE A 408 19.77 11.17 23.18
CA ILE A 408 19.56 11.47 21.76
C ILE A 408 18.11 11.89 21.55
N ASN A 409 17.92 12.95 20.78
CA ASN A 409 16.62 13.49 20.41
C ASN A 409 16.68 14.09 19.00
N LYS A 410 15.54 14.57 18.49
CA LYS A 410 15.46 15.18 17.14
C LYS A 410 16.28 16.47 16.98
N GLU A 411 16.64 17.15 18.07
CA GLU A 411 17.40 18.40 18.03
C GLU A 411 18.90 18.13 17.86
N ASN A 412 19.43 17.06 18.48
CA ASN A 412 20.84 16.69 18.38
C ASN A 412 21.14 15.55 17.38
N ALA A 413 20.11 14.87 16.86
CA ALA A 413 20.22 13.87 15.78
C ALA A 413 19.09 14.04 14.76
N ASN A 414 19.37 14.74 13.66
CA ASN A 414 18.37 15.10 12.64
C ASN A 414 17.82 13.90 11.84
N ASN A 415 18.55 12.78 11.78
CA ASN A 415 18.08 11.55 11.15
C ASN A 415 17.05 10.82 12.01
N LEU A 416 17.00 11.08 13.33
CA LEU A 416 16.00 10.52 14.22
C LEU A 416 14.61 11.06 13.87
N LYS A 417 13.63 10.15 13.81
CA LYS A 417 12.23 10.45 13.52
C LYS A 417 11.33 10.08 14.70
N ASN A 418 10.13 10.63 14.71
CA ASN A 418 9.05 10.19 15.58
C ASN A 418 7.89 9.64 14.73
N ASN A 419 6.89 9.04 15.38
CA ASN A 419 5.75 8.44 14.69
C ASN A 419 5.02 9.44 13.77
N ASP A 420 4.86 10.71 14.19
CA ASP A 420 4.21 11.77 13.42
C ASP A 420 4.87 12.02 12.05
N ASP A 421 6.20 11.89 11.95
CA ASP A 421 6.91 12.07 10.68
C ASP A 421 6.41 11.05 9.63
N PHE A 422 6.12 9.81 10.03
CA PHE A 422 5.62 8.74 9.15
C PHE A 422 4.14 8.90 8.81
N TYR A 423 3.31 9.30 9.77
CA TYR A 423 1.89 9.54 9.53
C TYR A 423 1.66 10.73 8.60
N ASN A 424 2.41 11.82 8.78
CA ASN A 424 2.42 12.95 7.85
C ASN A 424 2.82 12.51 6.45
N TYR A 425 3.85 11.68 6.33
CA TYR A 425 4.33 11.18 5.04
C TYR A 425 3.22 10.44 4.26
N ILE A 426 2.47 9.57 4.94
CA ILE A 426 1.33 8.84 4.36
C ILE A 426 0.16 9.79 4.03
N TYR A 427 -0.21 10.65 4.98
CA TYR A 427 -1.32 11.59 4.83
C TYR A 427 -1.13 12.50 3.62
N ASP A 428 0.09 13.03 3.43
CA ASP A 428 0.40 13.94 2.33
C ASP A 428 0.25 13.32 0.94
N ARG A 429 0.34 11.99 0.85
CA ARG A 429 0.36 11.25 -0.43
C ARG A 429 -0.93 10.49 -0.73
N SER A 430 -1.90 10.53 0.19
CA SER A 430 -3.14 9.77 0.09
C SER A 430 -4.37 10.68 0.11
N PHE A 431 -5.44 10.16 -0.47
CA PHE A 431 -6.77 10.76 -0.43
C PHE A 431 -7.85 9.66 -0.48
N MET A 432 -9.04 9.97 0.00
CA MET A 432 -10.22 9.14 -0.19
C MET A 432 -10.74 9.32 -1.62
N PHE A 433 -10.99 8.21 -2.30
CA PHE A 433 -11.58 8.14 -3.62
C PHE A 433 -12.95 7.49 -3.55
N SER A 434 -13.90 8.01 -4.33
CA SER A 434 -15.25 7.43 -4.43
C SER A 434 -15.82 7.53 -5.85
N TRP A 435 -16.70 6.59 -6.19
CA TRP A 435 -17.57 6.67 -7.36
C TRP A 435 -19.00 6.22 -7.04
N TYR A 436 -19.93 6.67 -7.87
CA TYR A 436 -21.36 6.43 -7.71
C TYR A 436 -21.95 5.96 -9.04
N ALA A 437 -22.69 4.86 -9.00
CA ALA A 437 -23.26 4.24 -10.19
C ALA A 437 -24.58 3.52 -9.89
N MET A 438 -25.24 3.09 -10.95
CA MET A 438 -26.38 2.20 -10.94
C MET A 438 -25.98 0.91 -11.65
N GLY A 439 -26.18 -0.25 -11.03
CA GLY A 439 -25.78 -1.56 -11.55
C GLY A 439 -26.81 -2.65 -11.24
N TRP A 440 -26.77 -3.75 -11.99
CA TRP A 440 -27.73 -4.84 -11.78
C TRP A 440 -27.38 -5.65 -10.54
N GLU A 441 -28.37 -6.03 -9.74
CA GLU A 441 -28.19 -6.84 -8.54
C GLU A 441 -29.02 -8.13 -8.60
N ARG A 442 -28.39 -9.22 -8.16
CA ARG A 442 -29.05 -10.48 -7.78
C ARG A 442 -28.82 -10.75 -6.31
N ASP A 443 -29.84 -11.29 -5.64
CA ASP A 443 -29.67 -11.77 -4.28
C ASP A 443 -29.01 -13.15 -4.20
N PHE A 444 -28.85 -13.65 -2.98
CA PHE A 444 -28.23 -14.95 -2.71
C PHE A 444 -28.97 -16.13 -3.37
N PHE A 445 -30.27 -16.00 -3.59
CA PHE A 445 -31.10 -17.00 -4.27
C PHE A 445 -31.19 -16.75 -5.78
N GLU A 446 -30.26 -15.93 -6.31
CA GLU A 446 -30.19 -15.51 -7.70
C GLU A 446 -31.45 -14.75 -8.20
N LYS A 447 -32.26 -14.22 -7.27
CA LYS A 447 -33.42 -13.42 -7.63
C LYS A 447 -32.99 -12.05 -8.12
N ASP A 448 -33.47 -11.67 -9.30
CA ASP A 448 -33.22 -10.35 -9.88
C ASP A 448 -33.86 -9.25 -9.03
N LYS A 449 -33.02 -8.33 -8.54
CA LYS A 449 -33.44 -7.06 -7.91
C LYS A 449 -33.45 -5.88 -8.89
N GLY A 450 -33.06 -6.10 -10.13
CA GLY A 450 -32.97 -5.05 -11.15
C GLY A 450 -31.80 -4.09 -10.92
N ILE A 451 -31.93 -2.89 -11.46
CA ILE A 451 -30.94 -1.81 -11.33
C ILE A 451 -30.99 -1.20 -9.93
N GLN A 452 -29.88 -1.28 -9.21
CA GLN A 452 -29.70 -0.79 -7.85
C GLN A 452 -28.57 0.23 -7.79
N TYR A 453 -28.67 1.14 -6.82
CA TYR A 453 -27.59 2.07 -6.52
C TYR A 453 -26.37 1.32 -5.98
N LYS A 454 -25.18 1.75 -6.44
CA LYS A 454 -23.88 1.23 -6.04
C LYS A 454 -22.93 2.39 -5.80
N ASN A 455 -22.17 2.29 -4.73
CA ASN A 455 -21.06 3.17 -4.44
C ASN A 455 -19.91 2.34 -3.90
N GLU A 456 -18.70 2.71 -4.26
CA GLU A 456 -17.50 2.21 -3.61
C GLU A 456 -16.63 3.40 -3.24
N SER A 457 -15.91 3.24 -2.13
CA SER A 457 -14.98 4.23 -1.61
C SER A 457 -13.77 3.52 -1.02
N GLY A 458 -12.60 4.13 -1.16
CA GLY A 458 -11.37 3.61 -0.57
C GLY A 458 -10.23 4.61 -0.70
N THR A 459 -9.09 4.25 -0.15
CA THR A 459 -7.89 5.08 -0.19
C THR A 459 -7.18 4.93 -1.55
N MET A 460 -6.71 6.05 -2.07
CA MET A 460 -5.83 6.15 -3.23
C MET A 460 -4.58 6.92 -2.85
N TRP A 461 -3.48 6.63 -3.55
CA TRP A 461 -2.22 7.34 -3.35
C TRP A 461 -1.38 7.40 -4.62
N VAL A 462 -0.58 8.45 -4.75
CA VAL A 462 0.18 8.72 -5.98
C VAL A 462 1.50 7.96 -5.97
N VAL A 463 1.64 7.02 -6.90
CA VAL A 463 2.86 6.25 -7.15
C VAL A 463 3.92 7.14 -7.80
N ASP A 464 3.54 7.82 -8.88
CA ASP A 464 4.41 8.64 -9.73
C ASP A 464 3.54 9.51 -10.67
N ARG A 465 4.15 10.45 -11.40
CA ARG A 465 3.50 11.22 -12.47
C ARG A 465 4.05 10.84 -13.84
N VAL A 466 3.15 10.70 -14.82
CA VAL A 466 3.48 10.53 -16.22
C VAL A 466 3.85 11.88 -16.82
N ILE A 467 4.96 11.91 -17.57
CA ILE A 467 5.38 13.11 -18.31
C ILE A 467 4.54 13.18 -19.59
N ASN A 468 3.57 14.10 -19.62
CA ASN A 468 2.64 14.27 -20.75
C ASN A 468 2.43 15.76 -21.07
N PRO A 469 3.30 16.35 -21.91
CA PRO A 469 3.25 17.79 -22.21
C PRO A 469 1.93 18.24 -22.88
N GLU A 470 1.25 17.36 -23.60
CA GLU A 470 -0.02 17.68 -24.26
C GLU A 470 -1.14 17.83 -23.23
N ALA A 471 -1.28 16.87 -22.32
CA ALA A 471 -2.25 16.97 -21.22
C ALA A 471 -1.96 18.17 -20.30
N GLU A 472 -0.69 18.48 -20.07
CA GLU A 472 -0.27 19.61 -19.24
C GLU A 472 -0.66 20.98 -19.82
N LYS A 473 -0.59 21.13 -21.15
CA LYS A 473 -1.06 22.32 -21.87
C LYS A 473 -2.57 22.49 -21.76
N GLU A 474 -3.31 21.38 -21.69
CA GLU A 474 -4.77 21.38 -21.48
C GLU A 474 -5.17 21.58 -20.00
N GLY A 475 -4.20 21.81 -19.10
CA GLY A 475 -4.49 22.05 -17.69
C GLY A 475 -4.63 20.78 -16.84
N TYR A 476 -4.12 19.64 -17.31
CA TYR A 476 -4.19 18.37 -16.59
C TYR A 476 -2.81 17.84 -16.21
N TYR A 477 -2.75 17.08 -15.12
CA TYR A 477 -1.65 16.16 -14.86
C TYR A 477 -2.14 14.74 -15.00
N GLU A 478 -1.25 13.86 -15.45
CA GLU A 478 -1.51 12.44 -15.57
C GLU A 478 -0.73 11.69 -14.50
N PHE A 479 -1.45 11.08 -13.56
CA PHE A 479 -0.85 10.40 -12.40
C PHE A 479 -1.02 8.89 -12.50
N LEU A 480 0.00 8.18 -12.03
CA LEU A 480 -0.08 6.78 -11.66
C LEU A 480 -0.54 6.71 -10.21
N VAL A 481 -1.76 6.23 -9.97
CA VAL A 481 -2.41 6.20 -8.65
C VAL A 481 -2.71 4.76 -8.29
N ALA A 482 -2.31 4.32 -7.10
CA ALA A 482 -2.53 2.96 -6.64
C ALA A 482 -3.73 2.84 -5.70
N THR A 483 -4.42 1.71 -5.77
CA THR A 483 -5.47 1.26 -4.84
C THR A 483 -5.69 -0.26 -4.96
N ASN A 484 -6.71 -0.82 -4.28
CA ASN A 484 -7.12 -2.20 -4.48
C ASN A 484 -8.05 -2.34 -5.71
N ILE A 485 -8.08 -3.52 -6.32
CA ILE A 485 -8.99 -3.81 -7.45
C ILE A 485 -10.44 -3.62 -7.03
N HIS A 486 -10.81 -4.08 -5.83
CA HIS A 486 -12.21 -3.99 -5.39
C HIS A 486 -12.69 -2.54 -5.20
N VAL A 487 -11.80 -1.60 -4.86
CA VAL A 487 -12.13 -0.16 -4.77
C VAL A 487 -12.47 0.43 -6.15
N PHE A 488 -11.81 -0.06 -7.20
CA PHE A 488 -12.05 0.35 -8.59
C PHE A 488 -12.80 -0.72 -9.42
N SER A 489 -13.56 -1.61 -8.78
CA SER A 489 -14.24 -2.71 -9.46
C SER A 489 -15.54 -2.24 -10.11
N LEU A 490 -15.49 -2.02 -11.43
CA LEU A 490 -16.64 -1.56 -12.21
C LEU A 490 -17.37 -2.68 -12.96
N ARG A 491 -16.90 -3.93 -12.83
CA ARG A 491 -17.46 -5.08 -13.54
C ARG A 491 -18.94 -5.29 -13.21
N ARG A 492 -19.33 -5.17 -11.94
CA ARG A 492 -20.74 -5.31 -11.51
C ARG A 492 -21.67 -4.23 -12.09
N ILE A 493 -21.09 -3.13 -12.60
CA ILE A 493 -21.84 -2.05 -13.23
C ILE A 493 -22.00 -2.31 -14.73
N PHE A 494 -20.90 -2.66 -15.41
CA PHE A 494 -20.83 -2.65 -16.88
C PHE A 494 -20.77 -4.04 -17.54
N ASP A 495 -20.62 -5.12 -16.79
CA ASP A 495 -20.61 -6.50 -17.33
C ASP A 495 -22.01 -7.12 -17.28
N LYS A 496 -22.74 -7.00 -18.39
CA LYS A 496 -24.08 -7.61 -18.56
C LYS A 496 -24.02 -9.14 -18.46
N SER A 497 -22.88 -9.76 -18.82
CA SER A 497 -22.74 -11.21 -18.90
C SER A 497 -22.71 -11.92 -17.54
N LEU A 498 -22.51 -11.16 -16.45
CA LEU A 498 -22.67 -11.66 -15.08
C LEU A 498 -24.10 -12.12 -14.79
N TYR A 499 -25.08 -11.55 -15.49
CA TYR A 499 -26.49 -11.74 -15.20
C TYR A 499 -27.19 -12.44 -16.36
N PHE A 500 -26.86 -12.12 -17.60
CA PHE A 500 -27.59 -12.60 -18.77
C PHE A 500 -26.68 -13.27 -19.79
N SER A 501 -27.16 -14.32 -20.45
CA SER A 501 -26.52 -14.84 -21.66
C SER A 501 -26.56 -13.79 -22.77
N ALA A 502 -25.60 -13.85 -23.70
CA ALA A 502 -25.50 -12.92 -24.83
C ALA A 502 -26.83 -12.83 -25.62
N ASP A 503 -27.49 -13.96 -25.85
CA ASP A 503 -28.74 -14.08 -26.60
C ASP A 503 -30.00 -14.12 -25.71
N SER A 504 -29.93 -13.56 -24.49
CA SER A 504 -31.05 -13.60 -23.56
C SER A 504 -32.23 -12.75 -24.05
N ASN A 505 -33.32 -13.42 -24.43
CA ASN A 505 -34.61 -12.79 -24.77
C ASN A 505 -35.48 -12.41 -23.55
N LYS A 506 -34.95 -12.57 -22.31
CA LYS A 506 -35.68 -12.22 -21.09
C LYS A 506 -35.94 -10.70 -21.04
N PRO A 507 -37.15 -10.24 -20.66
CA PRO A 507 -37.44 -8.80 -20.51
C PRO A 507 -36.46 -8.07 -19.58
N ASN A 508 -35.99 -8.72 -18.52
CA ASN A 508 -35.00 -8.14 -17.61
C ASN A 508 -33.66 -7.81 -18.32
N ALA A 509 -33.28 -8.60 -19.34
CA ALA A 509 -32.03 -8.38 -20.06
C ALA A 509 -32.07 -7.14 -20.95
N SER A 510 -33.25 -6.76 -21.47
CA SER A 510 -33.42 -5.50 -22.22
C SER A 510 -33.52 -4.27 -21.31
N GLN A 511 -33.82 -4.46 -20.02
CA GLN A 511 -33.84 -3.39 -19.00
C GLN A 511 -32.47 -3.11 -18.39
N TRP A 512 -31.46 -3.96 -18.65
CA TRP A 512 -30.12 -3.73 -18.14
C TRP A 512 -29.53 -2.47 -18.78
N ASN A 513 -29.19 -1.49 -17.94
CA ASN A 513 -28.57 -0.24 -18.36
C ASN A 513 -27.68 0.33 -17.25
N GLY A 514 -26.56 -0.32 -16.96
CA GLY A 514 -25.63 0.14 -15.92
C GLY A 514 -24.89 1.42 -16.33
N GLY A 515 -24.55 2.26 -15.36
CA GLY A 515 -23.80 3.50 -15.61
C GLY A 515 -23.54 4.34 -14.37
N PHE A 516 -22.59 5.27 -14.48
CA PHE A 516 -22.31 6.29 -13.47
C PHE A 516 -23.46 7.28 -13.29
N ARG A 517 -23.45 7.96 -12.15
CA ARG A 517 -24.31 9.09 -11.82
C ARG A 517 -23.59 10.17 -10.99
N PRO A 518 -24.06 11.43 -10.98
CA PRO A 518 -23.56 12.44 -10.06
C PRO A 518 -23.94 12.18 -8.60
N ILE A 519 -23.17 12.76 -7.67
CA ILE A 519 -23.53 12.80 -6.25
C ILE A 519 -24.83 13.62 -6.08
N ASN A 520 -25.83 13.07 -5.38
CA ASN A 520 -27.13 13.71 -5.07
C ASN A 520 -28.17 13.87 -6.21
N GLN A 521 -28.12 13.07 -7.27
CA GLN A 521 -29.19 13.00 -8.28
C GLN A 521 -30.02 11.71 -8.19
N ASP A 522 -31.20 11.70 -8.82
CA ASP A 522 -32.15 10.58 -8.79
C ASP A 522 -31.62 9.33 -9.53
N LYS A 523 -32.39 8.23 -9.45
CA LYS A 523 -32.00 6.85 -9.78
C LYS A 523 -31.72 6.55 -11.27
N THR A 524 -31.55 7.56 -12.12
CA THR A 524 -31.33 7.31 -13.56
C THR A 524 -29.86 6.99 -13.84
N PRO A 525 -29.55 5.81 -14.41
CA PRO A 525 -28.20 5.53 -14.89
C PRO A 525 -27.84 6.49 -16.04
N ARG A 526 -26.55 6.79 -16.19
CA ARG A 526 -26.00 7.51 -17.37
C ARG A 526 -26.29 9.00 -17.46
N GLU A 527 -26.68 9.65 -16.36
CA GLU A 527 -26.80 11.12 -16.26
C GLU A 527 -25.46 11.83 -15.96
N GLY A 528 -24.38 11.44 -16.66
CA GLY A 528 -23.03 11.90 -16.36
C GLY A 528 -22.40 11.20 -15.15
N GLY A 529 -21.33 11.77 -14.59
CA GLY A 529 -20.66 11.18 -13.44
C GLY A 529 -19.18 11.54 -13.36
N TYR A 530 -18.68 11.56 -12.13
CA TYR A 530 -17.29 11.87 -11.82
C TYR A 530 -16.71 10.79 -10.91
N PHE A 531 -15.40 10.63 -11.00
CA PHE A 531 -14.62 10.17 -9.89
C PHE A 531 -14.45 11.32 -8.92
N TYR A 532 -14.65 11.04 -7.63
CA TYR A 532 -14.59 12.02 -6.56
C TYR A 532 -13.39 11.75 -5.66
N GLY A 533 -12.80 12.82 -5.13
CA GLY A 533 -11.71 12.75 -4.17
C GLY A 533 -11.91 13.73 -3.02
N THR A 534 -11.38 13.38 -1.84
CA THR A 534 -11.39 14.25 -0.66
C THR A 534 -10.35 13.79 0.37
N ARG A 535 -9.94 14.69 1.26
CA ARG A 535 -9.11 14.37 2.45
C ARG A 535 -9.88 14.61 3.77
N GLY A 536 -11.15 15.00 3.67
CA GLY A 536 -11.92 15.56 4.79
C GLY A 536 -11.44 16.96 5.21
N ASN A 537 -12.09 17.54 6.23
CA ASN A 537 -11.76 18.88 6.73
C ASN A 537 -10.58 18.81 7.70
N GLN A 538 -9.50 19.55 7.46
CA GLN A 538 -8.37 19.58 8.40
C GLN A 538 -8.74 20.25 9.74
N THR A 539 -8.92 19.46 10.79
CA THR A 539 -9.08 19.93 12.17
C THR A 539 -7.90 19.47 13.05
N ARG A 540 -6.78 20.23 12.98
CA ARG A 540 -5.58 20.22 13.86
C ARG A 540 -4.63 18.98 13.84
N SER A 541 -3.40 19.27 14.31
CA SER A 541 -2.18 18.47 14.54
C SER A 541 -2.38 16.97 14.82
N LEU A 542 -1.46 16.15 14.31
CA LEU A 542 -1.30 14.68 14.48
C LEU A 542 -1.21 14.14 15.93
N LYS A 543 -1.76 14.82 16.94
CA LYS A 543 -1.72 14.34 18.32
C LYS A 543 -2.95 13.49 18.65
N GLY A 544 -2.73 12.19 18.77
CA GLY A 544 -3.70 11.21 19.27
C GLY A 544 -4.64 10.68 18.19
N ASN A 545 -5.18 9.48 18.42
CA ASN A 545 -5.98 8.64 17.51
C ASN A 545 -7.30 9.25 16.97
N ASN A 546 -7.48 10.57 17.02
CA ASN A 546 -8.74 11.24 16.75
C ASN A 546 -8.58 12.32 15.67
N PHE A 547 -8.37 11.91 14.41
CA PHE A 547 -8.83 12.73 13.30
C PHE A 547 -10.37 12.72 13.31
N VAL A 548 -10.98 13.63 14.06
CA VAL A 548 -12.43 13.80 14.02
C VAL A 548 -12.76 14.67 12.81
N ASN A 549 -12.96 14.02 11.66
CA ASN A 549 -13.63 14.68 10.55
C ASN A 549 -15.14 14.69 10.82
N SER A 550 -15.74 15.87 10.70
CA SER A 550 -17.19 16.04 10.65
C SER A 550 -17.79 15.20 9.52
N GLU A 551 -19.00 14.70 9.74
CA GLU A 551 -19.81 13.80 8.89
C GLU A 551 -20.10 14.30 7.45
N ASN A 552 -19.51 15.42 7.03
CA ASN A 552 -19.79 16.16 5.80
C ASN A 552 -18.51 16.60 5.06
N GLY A 553 -17.52 15.73 4.91
CA GLY A 553 -16.36 16.02 4.06
C GLY A 553 -16.82 16.32 2.62
N GLN A 554 -16.47 17.50 2.09
CA GLN A 554 -16.84 17.85 0.72
C GLN A 554 -16.08 16.93 -0.26
N TYR A 555 -16.84 16.23 -1.11
CA TYR A 555 -16.30 15.44 -2.22
C TYR A 555 -16.12 16.34 -3.44
N TYR A 556 -14.92 16.31 -4.02
CA TYR A 556 -14.59 17.12 -5.19
C TYR A 556 -14.50 16.23 -6.42
N PRO A 557 -15.09 16.62 -7.56
CA PRO A 557 -14.87 15.92 -8.81
C PRO A 557 -13.38 16.06 -9.20
N ILE A 558 -12.71 14.93 -9.42
CA ILE A 558 -11.29 14.89 -9.79
C ILE A 558 -11.07 14.47 -11.25
N ALA A 559 -12.01 13.70 -11.81
CA ALA A 559 -11.99 13.22 -13.18
C ALA A 559 -13.42 12.89 -13.64
N LYS A 560 -13.72 13.09 -14.92
CA LYS A 560 -14.98 12.61 -15.51
C LYS A 560 -14.89 11.10 -15.70
N ALA A 561 -15.84 10.36 -15.14
CA ALA A 561 -15.75 8.91 -15.08
C ALA A 561 -15.81 8.26 -16.47
N TYR A 562 -16.76 8.69 -17.33
CA TYR A 562 -16.95 8.12 -18.67
C TYR A 562 -15.75 8.30 -19.61
N GLU A 563 -14.92 9.33 -19.41
CA GLU A 563 -13.73 9.57 -20.23
C GLU A 563 -12.56 8.64 -19.87
N GLN A 564 -12.58 8.04 -18.67
CA GLN A 564 -11.40 7.36 -18.12
C GLN A 564 -11.66 5.93 -17.65
N TYR A 565 -12.90 5.53 -17.33
CA TYR A 565 -13.16 4.28 -16.60
C TYR A 565 -12.65 3.00 -17.30
N LEU A 566 -12.69 2.95 -18.64
CA LEU A 566 -12.19 1.80 -19.41
C LEU A 566 -10.66 1.77 -19.54
N ILE A 567 -10.00 2.94 -19.49
CA ILE A 567 -8.57 3.08 -19.79
C ILE A 567 -7.72 3.36 -18.56
N ALA A 568 -8.33 3.76 -17.44
CA ALA A 568 -7.64 4.06 -16.21
C ALA A 568 -6.93 2.84 -15.63
N PRO A 569 -7.52 1.63 -15.56
CA PRO A 569 -6.80 0.44 -15.08
C PRO A 569 -5.61 0.13 -15.99
N TYR A 570 -4.42 0.45 -15.49
CA TYR A 570 -3.20 0.38 -16.28
C TYR A 570 -2.40 -0.88 -15.95
N TYR A 571 -2.31 -1.25 -14.67
CA TYR A 571 -1.51 -2.40 -14.25
C TYR A 571 -2.11 -3.12 -13.05
N THR A 572 -2.04 -4.45 -13.07
CA THR A 572 -2.24 -5.34 -11.92
C THR A 572 -1.30 -6.54 -12.09
N PRO A 573 -0.62 -7.01 -11.03
CA PRO A 573 0.29 -8.14 -11.15
C PRO A 573 -0.50 -9.41 -11.52
N ARG A 574 0.05 -10.18 -12.46
CA ARG A 574 -0.52 -11.45 -12.91
C ARG A 574 0.58 -12.49 -13.04
N TYR A 575 0.32 -13.66 -12.50
CA TYR A 575 1.22 -14.81 -12.61
C TYR A 575 0.44 -16.11 -12.46
N TYR A 576 1.11 -17.23 -12.72
CA TYR A 576 0.54 -18.54 -12.46
C TYR A 576 0.79 -18.97 -11.02
N ALA A 577 -0.26 -19.43 -10.35
CA ALA A 577 -0.18 -20.07 -9.04
C ALA A 577 -1.00 -21.36 -9.04
N ASP A 578 -0.57 -22.31 -8.22
CA ASP A 578 -1.19 -23.62 -8.03
C ASP A 578 -1.09 -24.08 -6.56
N GLY A 579 -1.67 -25.25 -6.29
CA GLY A 579 -1.59 -25.90 -4.98
C GLY A 579 -2.39 -25.19 -3.92
N PHE A 580 -3.60 -24.78 -4.28
CA PHE A 580 -4.59 -24.27 -3.33
C PHE A 580 -5.86 -25.10 -3.44
N TRP A 581 -6.47 -25.32 -2.29
CA TRP A 581 -7.69 -26.07 -2.12
C TRP A 581 -8.90 -25.15 -2.19
N ASP A 582 -9.85 -25.48 -3.05
CA ASP A 582 -11.11 -24.75 -3.17
C ASP A 582 -12.18 -25.35 -2.26
N ILE A 583 -12.67 -24.55 -1.30
CA ILE A 583 -13.74 -24.95 -0.39
C ILE A 583 -15.14 -24.90 -1.02
N ASP A 584 -15.28 -24.37 -2.23
CA ASP A 584 -16.50 -24.45 -3.06
C ASP A 584 -16.21 -25.13 -4.40
N ALA A 585 -16.56 -26.41 -4.55
CA ALA A 585 -16.20 -27.21 -5.72
C ALA A 585 -16.72 -26.64 -7.06
N GLU A 586 -17.78 -25.84 -7.04
CA GLU A 586 -18.32 -25.20 -8.24
C GLU A 586 -17.55 -23.94 -8.63
N THR A 587 -16.94 -23.24 -7.66
CA THR A 587 -16.05 -22.10 -7.93
C THR A 587 -14.84 -22.57 -8.74
N GLY A 588 -14.25 -23.70 -8.35
CA GLY A 588 -13.03 -24.23 -8.95
C GLY A 588 -13.24 -24.60 -10.41
N LYS A 589 -14.33 -25.32 -10.70
CA LYS A 589 -14.72 -25.67 -12.08
C LYS A 589 -14.91 -24.43 -12.96
N LYS A 590 -15.50 -23.36 -12.43
CA LYS A 590 -15.82 -22.14 -13.18
C LYS A 590 -14.61 -21.25 -13.44
N HIS A 591 -13.62 -21.26 -12.55
CA HIS A 591 -12.58 -20.24 -12.53
C HIS A 591 -11.13 -20.75 -12.63
N LEU A 592 -10.88 -22.02 -12.34
CA LEU A 592 -9.52 -22.58 -12.32
C LEU A 592 -9.25 -23.39 -13.58
N GLU A 593 -8.17 -23.06 -14.29
CA GLU A 593 -7.77 -23.75 -15.52
C GLU A 593 -7.22 -25.16 -15.26
N VAL A 594 -6.57 -25.37 -14.11
CA VAL A 594 -6.14 -26.67 -13.63
C VAL A 594 -6.95 -26.98 -12.38
N TYR A 595 -7.75 -28.05 -12.39
CA TYR A 595 -8.58 -28.40 -11.24
C TYR A 595 -8.85 -29.90 -11.17
N ASP A 596 -8.38 -30.53 -10.09
CA ASP A 596 -8.68 -31.92 -9.78
C ASP A 596 -9.98 -31.98 -8.96
N GLN A 597 -11.02 -32.64 -9.48
CA GLN A 597 -12.34 -32.64 -8.83
C GLN A 597 -12.40 -33.46 -7.54
N THR A 598 -11.50 -34.44 -7.37
CA THR A 598 -11.50 -35.35 -6.22
C THR A 598 -10.81 -34.70 -5.02
N SER A 599 -9.60 -34.18 -5.22
CA SER A 599 -8.81 -33.46 -4.22
C SER A 599 -9.23 -32.00 -4.05
N ARG A 600 -9.90 -31.43 -5.07
CA ARG A 600 -10.30 -30.01 -5.13
C ARG A 600 -9.13 -29.04 -5.10
N ILE A 601 -7.95 -29.53 -5.48
CA ILE A 601 -6.74 -28.72 -5.62
C ILE A 601 -6.69 -28.20 -7.05
N GLY A 602 -6.37 -26.92 -7.20
CA GLY A 602 -6.27 -26.30 -8.51
C GLY A 602 -5.14 -25.31 -8.68
N GLY A 603 -5.14 -24.68 -9.85
CA GLY A 603 -4.18 -23.69 -10.29
C GLY A 603 -4.78 -22.78 -11.37
N THR A 604 -4.28 -21.56 -11.43
CA THR A 604 -4.72 -20.56 -12.41
C THR A 604 -3.54 -19.72 -12.90
N LYS A 605 -3.59 -19.31 -14.17
CA LYS A 605 -2.65 -18.32 -14.75
C LYS A 605 -3.02 -16.88 -14.41
N ASN A 606 -4.17 -16.68 -13.76
CA ASN A 606 -4.69 -15.38 -13.37
C ASN A 606 -4.57 -15.18 -11.85
N ALA A 607 -3.48 -15.63 -11.24
CA ALA A 607 -3.19 -15.31 -9.85
C ALA A 607 -2.56 -13.91 -9.75
N GLY A 608 -2.79 -13.21 -8.64
CA GLY A 608 -2.30 -11.85 -8.49
C GLY A 608 -2.46 -11.31 -7.07
N ALA A 609 -2.38 -9.98 -6.96
CA ALA A 609 -2.69 -9.25 -5.75
C ALA A 609 -3.97 -8.43 -5.96
N ASP A 610 -4.70 -8.16 -4.89
CA ASP A 610 -5.76 -7.15 -4.89
C ASP A 610 -5.14 -5.75 -4.93
N PHE A 611 -4.53 -5.41 -6.07
CA PHE A 611 -3.76 -4.20 -6.29
C PHE A 611 -3.91 -3.78 -7.75
N VAL A 612 -4.14 -2.49 -7.95
CA VAL A 612 -4.20 -1.88 -9.28
C VAL A 612 -3.50 -0.54 -9.25
N ILE A 613 -2.76 -0.26 -10.32
CA ILE A 613 -2.30 1.09 -10.64
C ILE A 613 -3.20 1.62 -11.75
N LEU A 614 -3.80 2.76 -11.47
CA LEU A 614 -4.63 3.53 -12.37
C LEU A 614 -3.80 4.66 -13.01
N ARG A 615 -4.01 4.91 -14.29
CA ARG A 615 -3.49 6.08 -15.00
C ARG A 615 -4.63 7.09 -15.12
N LEU A 616 -4.63 8.09 -14.24
CA LEU A 616 -5.70 9.08 -14.11
C LEU A 616 -5.26 10.46 -14.60
N LYS A 617 -6.04 11.06 -15.49
CA LYS A 617 -5.91 12.46 -15.91
C LYS A 617 -6.73 13.34 -14.97
N ILE A 618 -6.05 14.11 -14.12
CA ILE A 618 -6.63 14.97 -13.08
C ILE A 618 -6.35 16.43 -13.42
N HIS A 619 -7.38 17.28 -13.35
CA HIS A 619 -7.22 18.70 -13.63
C HIS A 619 -6.38 19.38 -12.55
N LYS A 620 -5.47 20.28 -12.93
CA LYS A 620 -4.53 20.96 -12.01
C LYS A 620 -5.24 21.63 -10.82
N SER A 621 -6.40 22.25 -11.06
CA SER A 621 -7.19 22.92 -10.01
C SER A 621 -7.79 21.99 -8.97
N ALA A 622 -7.89 20.67 -9.23
CA ALA A 622 -8.40 19.70 -8.26
C ALA A 622 -7.35 19.34 -7.20
N LEU A 623 -6.05 19.49 -7.50
CA LEU A 623 -4.97 19.10 -6.59
C LEU A 623 -5.03 19.82 -5.23
N LYS A 624 -5.44 21.09 -5.19
CA LYS A 624 -5.59 21.84 -3.94
C LYS A 624 -6.50 21.16 -2.92
N ASN A 625 -7.48 20.40 -3.41
CA ASN A 625 -8.49 19.75 -2.58
C ASN A 625 -8.07 18.34 -2.13
N ILE A 626 -7.24 17.64 -2.91
CA ILE A 626 -6.91 16.23 -2.67
C ILE A 626 -5.43 15.98 -2.34
N LEU A 627 -4.53 16.83 -2.80
CA LEU A 627 -3.07 16.69 -2.66
C LEU A 627 -2.37 18.07 -2.61
N PRO A 628 -2.72 18.96 -1.65
CA PRO A 628 -2.18 20.32 -1.59
C PRO A 628 -0.66 20.37 -1.43
N LYS A 629 -0.04 19.39 -0.74
CA LYS A 629 1.43 19.33 -0.62
C LYS A 629 2.10 19.05 -1.96
N LEU A 630 1.52 18.18 -2.79
CA LEU A 630 2.00 17.96 -4.15
C LEU A 630 1.82 19.22 -5.00
N GLN A 631 0.67 19.87 -4.91
CA GLN A 631 0.43 21.12 -5.63
C GLN A 631 1.50 22.16 -5.29
N TYR A 632 1.78 22.36 -4.01
CA TYR A 632 2.83 23.28 -3.56
C TYR A 632 4.19 22.94 -4.16
N ILE A 633 4.57 21.66 -4.18
CA ILE A 633 5.85 21.21 -4.76
C ILE A 633 5.89 21.49 -6.27
N LEU A 634 4.82 21.17 -7.00
CA LEU A 634 4.75 21.43 -8.43
C LEU A 634 4.79 22.93 -8.78
N ASP A 635 4.16 23.76 -7.97
CA ASP A 635 4.05 25.21 -8.22
C ASP A 635 5.30 25.98 -7.78
N TYR A 636 5.98 25.54 -6.71
CA TYR A 636 7.02 26.35 -6.04
C TYR A 636 8.37 25.64 -5.82
N GLU A 637 8.42 24.30 -5.80
CA GLU A 637 9.64 23.52 -5.56
C GLU A 637 9.77 22.34 -6.57
N PRO A 638 9.64 22.58 -7.89
CA PRO A 638 9.56 21.51 -8.88
C PRO A 638 10.80 20.59 -8.89
N GLU A 639 11.95 21.10 -8.45
CA GLU A 639 13.17 20.31 -8.28
C GLU A 639 13.04 19.18 -7.23
N LYS A 640 12.09 19.30 -6.29
CA LYS A 640 11.83 18.31 -5.22
C LYS A 640 10.72 17.33 -5.57
N GLU A 641 10.09 17.46 -6.74
CA GLU A 641 8.95 16.65 -7.17
C GLU A 641 9.23 15.15 -7.10
N LYS A 642 10.39 14.73 -7.62
CA LYS A 642 10.82 13.33 -7.65
C LYS A 642 10.89 12.69 -6.28
N ASP A 643 11.27 13.44 -5.24
CA ASP A 643 11.39 12.94 -3.88
C ASP A 643 10.04 12.85 -3.17
N TRP A 644 9.05 13.60 -3.66
CA TRP A 644 7.69 13.50 -3.15
C TRP A 644 7.04 12.18 -3.53
N TYR A 645 7.22 11.68 -4.76
CA TYR A 645 6.62 10.42 -5.19
C TYR A 645 7.13 9.22 -4.39
N ILE A 646 6.22 8.39 -3.87
CA ILE A 646 6.58 7.21 -3.09
C ILE A 646 7.17 6.09 -3.96
N GLY A 647 6.78 6.02 -5.24
CA GLY A 647 7.14 4.92 -6.14
C GLY A 647 6.53 3.59 -5.68
N LEU A 648 7.24 2.48 -5.92
CA LEU A 648 6.82 1.13 -5.52
C LEU A 648 7.85 0.46 -4.61
N GLY A 649 8.39 1.20 -3.65
CA GLY A 649 9.35 0.65 -2.67
C GLY A 649 10.69 0.22 -3.27
N LYS A 650 11.43 -0.61 -2.53
CA LYS A 650 12.73 -1.19 -2.90
C LYS A 650 12.57 -2.62 -3.42
N ASN A 651 13.62 -3.13 -4.08
CA ASN A 651 13.75 -4.54 -4.42
C ASN A 651 14.39 -5.28 -3.24
N GLU A 652 13.58 -5.56 -2.23
CA GLU A 652 13.96 -6.19 -0.97
C GLU A 652 12.77 -6.92 -0.34
N LEU A 653 12.97 -8.17 0.05
CA LEU A 653 12.01 -8.93 0.86
C LEU A 653 11.80 -8.30 2.24
N PHE A 654 10.57 -7.86 2.51
CA PHE A 654 10.17 -7.33 3.81
C PHE A 654 10.12 -8.42 4.89
N HIS A 655 10.43 -8.07 6.15
CA HIS A 655 10.24 -8.96 7.31
C HIS A 655 9.53 -8.21 8.46
N PRO A 656 8.60 -8.83 9.21
CA PRO A 656 7.80 -8.13 10.22
C PRO A 656 8.58 -7.60 11.42
N ILE A 657 9.87 -7.95 11.57
CA ILE A 657 10.74 -7.32 12.57
C ILE A 657 11.09 -5.87 12.23
N LYS A 658 10.81 -5.37 11.03
CA LYS A 658 10.97 -3.95 10.71
C LYS A 658 9.66 -3.23 10.96
N THR A 659 9.66 -2.11 11.68
CA THR A 659 8.42 -1.41 12.08
C THR A 659 7.60 -0.98 10.88
N GLN A 660 6.28 -1.15 10.96
CA GLN A 660 5.34 -0.77 9.91
C GLN A 660 4.47 0.40 10.35
N PHE A 661 4.25 1.33 9.43
CA PHE A 661 3.30 2.42 9.56
C PHE A 661 2.29 2.33 8.44
N TYR A 662 1.02 2.45 8.78
CA TYR A 662 -0.04 2.37 7.79
C TYR A 662 -1.14 3.38 8.09
N GLY A 663 -1.75 3.89 7.02
CA GLY A 663 -2.80 4.90 7.15
C GLY A 663 -3.57 5.14 5.87
N GLY A 664 -4.81 5.59 6.05
CA GLY A 664 -5.76 5.88 4.99
C GLY A 664 -7.10 6.26 5.57
N TYR A 665 -8.18 6.04 4.83
CA TYR A 665 -9.48 6.62 5.13
C TYR A 665 -10.57 5.56 5.39
N PRO A 666 -10.55 4.83 6.52
CA PRO A 666 -11.65 3.94 6.88
C PRO A 666 -12.96 4.69 7.11
N ILE A 667 -14.06 3.94 7.03
CA ILE A 667 -15.35 4.40 7.57
C ILE A 667 -15.33 4.31 9.09
N ASN A 668 -16.03 5.25 9.74
CA ASN A 668 -16.19 5.22 11.19
C ASN A 668 -17.10 4.05 11.60
N VAL A 669 -16.68 3.31 12.62
CA VAL A 669 -17.38 2.13 13.17
C VAL A 669 -17.47 2.23 14.70
N ASP A 670 -18.42 1.53 15.30
CA ASP A 670 -18.51 1.37 16.76
C ASP A 670 -17.41 0.45 17.33
N GLU A 671 -17.45 0.24 18.64
CA GLU A 671 -16.53 -0.65 19.38
C GLU A 671 -16.63 -2.14 18.97
N ASN A 672 -17.68 -2.54 18.27
CA ASN A 672 -17.90 -3.88 17.76
C ASN A 672 -17.60 -3.98 16.26
N PHE A 673 -16.99 -2.94 15.67
CA PHE A 673 -16.77 -2.79 14.24
C PHE A 673 -18.05 -2.78 13.40
N ASN A 674 -19.20 -2.54 14.02
CA ASN A 674 -20.42 -2.27 13.28
C ASN A 674 -20.34 -0.87 12.70
N GLN A 675 -20.83 -0.73 11.48
CA GLN A 675 -20.98 0.58 10.88
C GLN A 675 -22.06 1.33 11.67
N ASN A 676 -21.73 2.50 12.21
CA ASN A 676 -22.70 3.38 12.86
C ASN A 676 -23.66 3.93 11.80
N TYR A 677 -24.68 3.15 11.44
CA TYR A 677 -25.61 3.49 10.37
C TYR A 677 -26.68 4.46 10.87
N THR A 678 -26.28 5.70 11.14
CA THR A 678 -27.18 6.83 11.43
C THR A 678 -26.66 8.11 10.76
N GLY A 679 -26.43 8.10 9.44
CA GLY A 679 -26.00 9.29 8.66
C GLY A 679 -25.13 8.95 7.43
N PRO A 680 -24.86 9.90 6.50
CA PRO A 680 -23.90 9.68 5.41
C PRO A 680 -22.54 9.28 6.01
N SER A 681 -21.98 8.17 5.53
CA SER A 681 -20.83 7.48 6.13
C SER A 681 -19.68 8.44 6.42
N SER A 682 -19.47 8.78 7.69
CA SER A 682 -18.36 9.62 8.11
C SER A 682 -17.06 8.82 8.00
N PHE A 683 -16.08 9.37 7.28
CA PHE A 683 -14.75 8.80 7.14
C PHE A 683 -13.73 9.75 7.78
N SER A 684 -12.64 9.18 8.29
CA SER A 684 -11.53 9.93 8.88
C SER A 684 -10.22 9.37 8.39
N PHE A 685 -9.17 10.22 8.33
CA PHE A 685 -7.83 9.68 8.14
C PHE A 685 -7.44 8.95 9.42
N LYS A 686 -7.26 7.64 9.35
CA LYS A 686 -6.80 6.82 10.46
C LYS A 686 -5.43 6.26 10.11
N TYR A 687 -4.61 6.08 11.13
CA TYR A 687 -3.28 5.55 11.00
C TYR A 687 -2.98 4.64 12.19
N ASN A 688 -1.97 3.78 12.02
CA ASN A 688 -1.47 2.95 13.08
C ASN A 688 -0.01 2.54 12.83
N LYS A 689 0.62 2.06 13.89
CA LYS A 689 1.96 1.50 13.88
C LYS A 689 1.90 0.06 14.36
N SER A 690 2.63 -0.82 13.69
CA SER A 690 2.81 -2.20 14.13
C SER A 690 4.30 -2.55 14.24
N THR A 691 4.62 -3.32 15.29
CA THR A 691 5.98 -3.72 15.67
C THR A 691 6.17 -5.24 15.56
N GLY A 692 5.40 -5.87 14.67
CA GLY A 692 5.41 -7.30 14.48
C GLY A 692 4.39 -7.76 13.45
N GLY A 693 4.27 -9.07 13.27
CA GLY A 693 3.30 -9.65 12.36
C GLY A 693 3.68 -11.03 11.89
N VAL A 694 3.01 -11.52 10.86
CA VAL A 694 3.35 -12.77 10.19
C VAL A 694 3.04 -12.65 8.70
N ILE A 695 3.91 -13.17 7.85
CA ILE A 695 3.72 -13.19 6.40
C ILE A 695 3.18 -14.56 6.00
N ASN A 696 2.03 -14.56 5.33
CA ASN A 696 1.59 -15.71 4.57
C ASN A 696 2.08 -15.58 3.12
N THR A 697 2.86 -16.55 2.66
CA THR A 697 3.46 -16.57 1.32
C THR A 697 2.41 -16.69 0.22
N GLN A 698 1.38 -17.52 0.46
CA GLN A 698 0.30 -17.80 -0.47
C GLN A 698 -0.91 -18.40 0.28
N ASN A 699 -2.12 -17.92 0.02
CA ASN A 699 -3.33 -18.57 0.55
C ASN A 699 -3.53 -19.93 -0.10
N ARG A 700 -3.39 -21.01 0.67
CA ARG A 700 -3.63 -22.39 0.20
C ARG A 700 -5.09 -22.82 0.28
N VAL A 701 -5.98 -21.94 0.72
CA VAL A 701 -7.43 -22.16 0.79
C VAL A 701 -8.11 -21.00 0.11
N VAL A 702 -8.98 -21.30 -0.86
CA VAL A 702 -9.66 -20.30 -1.69
C VAL A 702 -11.16 -20.57 -1.77
N ASN A 703 -11.91 -19.52 -2.11
CA ASN A 703 -13.34 -19.54 -2.35
C ASN A 703 -13.71 -18.45 -3.38
N LYS A 704 -15.01 -18.27 -3.65
CA LYS A 704 -15.48 -17.24 -4.59
C LYS A 704 -15.15 -15.78 -4.19
N ASP A 705 -14.95 -15.50 -2.90
CA ASP A 705 -14.81 -14.14 -2.38
C ASP A 705 -13.40 -13.56 -2.55
N VAL A 706 -12.41 -14.41 -2.85
CA VAL A 706 -11.02 -13.99 -3.09
C VAL A 706 -10.72 -13.66 -4.56
N PHE A 707 -11.73 -13.73 -5.45
CA PHE A 707 -11.60 -13.29 -6.83
C PHE A 707 -11.91 -11.79 -6.95
N GLN A 708 -11.00 -11.06 -7.59
CA GLN A 708 -11.14 -9.63 -7.84
C GLN A 708 -11.14 -9.36 -9.34
N SER A 709 -11.96 -8.42 -9.80
CA SER A 709 -12.13 -8.16 -11.24
C SER A 709 -12.08 -6.68 -11.57
N LEU A 710 -11.27 -6.34 -12.57
CA LEU A 710 -11.29 -5.05 -13.25
C LEU A 710 -12.20 -5.11 -14.48
N TRP A 711 -12.79 -3.98 -14.81
CA TRP A 711 -13.48 -3.75 -16.09
C TRP A 711 -12.63 -2.79 -16.91
N VAL A 712 -12.15 -3.24 -18.06
CA VAL A 712 -11.17 -2.52 -18.87
C VAL A 712 -11.63 -2.42 -20.31
N LYS A 713 -11.02 -1.52 -21.08
CA LYS A 713 -11.23 -1.42 -22.53
C LYS A 713 -10.95 -2.76 -23.19
N TYR A 714 -11.81 -3.15 -24.12
CA TYR A 714 -11.63 -4.37 -24.89
C TYR A 714 -10.35 -4.30 -25.73
N ASP A 715 -9.57 -5.37 -25.67
CA ASP A 715 -8.49 -5.71 -26.59
C ASP A 715 -8.63 -7.19 -26.95
N GLU A 716 -8.58 -7.51 -28.25
CA GLU A 716 -8.89 -8.87 -28.73
C GLU A 716 -7.90 -9.91 -28.20
N ASN A 717 -6.61 -9.57 -28.19
CA ASN A 717 -5.55 -10.49 -27.78
C ASN A 717 -5.58 -10.71 -26.27
N GLU A 718 -5.69 -9.62 -25.51
CA GLU A 718 -5.84 -9.71 -24.06
C GLU A 718 -7.13 -10.44 -23.67
N ASN A 719 -8.25 -10.23 -24.38
CA ASN A 719 -9.49 -10.93 -24.08
C ASN A 719 -9.36 -12.45 -24.26
N LYS A 720 -8.77 -12.87 -25.39
CA LYS A 720 -8.51 -14.29 -25.68
C LYS A 720 -7.57 -14.92 -24.66
N ASP A 721 -6.64 -14.16 -24.10
CA ASP A 721 -5.76 -14.65 -23.04
C ASP A 721 -6.44 -14.66 -21.66
N TRP A 722 -6.87 -13.51 -21.14
CA TRP A 722 -7.44 -13.38 -19.79
C TRP A 722 -8.71 -14.21 -19.59
N ASN A 723 -9.55 -14.31 -20.62
CA ASN A 723 -10.84 -15.00 -20.57
C ASN A 723 -10.82 -16.33 -21.37
N SER A 724 -9.66 -16.98 -21.51
CA SER A 724 -9.51 -18.22 -22.28
C SER A 724 -10.29 -19.41 -21.69
N HIS A 725 -10.41 -19.48 -20.36
CA HIS A 725 -11.06 -20.60 -19.69
C HIS A 725 -12.54 -20.71 -20.10
N LEU A 726 -12.98 -21.91 -20.47
CA LEU A 726 -14.35 -22.22 -20.91
C LEU A 726 -14.88 -21.27 -22.02
N ASP A 727 -14.00 -20.82 -22.92
CA ASP A 727 -14.32 -19.86 -23.97
C ASP A 727 -15.00 -18.57 -23.47
N ASN A 728 -14.73 -18.15 -22.24
CA ASN A 728 -15.35 -16.98 -21.63
C ASN A 728 -15.10 -15.69 -22.45
N TYR A 729 -14.03 -15.62 -23.23
CA TYR A 729 -13.71 -14.51 -24.13
C TYR A 729 -14.85 -14.20 -25.11
N LYS A 730 -15.65 -15.21 -25.52
CA LYS A 730 -16.78 -15.04 -26.44
C LYS A 730 -17.86 -14.10 -25.88
N LYS A 731 -17.95 -13.98 -24.55
CA LYS A 731 -18.91 -13.08 -23.86
C LYS A 731 -18.66 -11.61 -24.17
N TYR A 732 -17.43 -11.26 -24.57
CA TYR A 732 -16.99 -9.89 -24.76
C TYR A 732 -16.68 -9.55 -26.23
N ASN A 733 -17.01 -10.42 -27.20
CA ASN A 733 -16.73 -10.15 -28.62
C ASN A 733 -17.50 -8.94 -29.17
N SER A 734 -18.62 -8.59 -28.55
CA SER A 734 -19.43 -7.44 -28.90
C SER A 734 -19.65 -6.55 -27.67
N PRO A 735 -19.73 -5.22 -27.84
CA PRO A 735 -20.03 -4.32 -26.73
C PRO A 735 -21.46 -4.52 -26.20
N PHE A 736 -21.64 -4.41 -24.88
CA PHE A 736 -22.97 -4.44 -24.26
C PHE A 736 -23.72 -3.10 -24.41
N ILE A 737 -22.98 -2.00 -24.51
CA ILE A 737 -23.48 -0.65 -24.78
C ILE A 737 -22.71 -0.08 -25.98
N GLN A 738 -23.42 0.54 -26.92
CA GLN A 738 -22.80 1.15 -28.10
C GLN A 738 -21.74 2.20 -27.70
N GLY A 739 -20.53 2.08 -28.26
CA GLY A 739 -19.40 2.97 -27.96
C GLY A 739 -18.61 2.63 -26.70
N GLU A 740 -19.07 1.67 -25.89
CA GLU A 740 -18.45 1.25 -24.63
C GLU A 740 -18.11 -0.25 -24.69
N HIS A 741 -16.98 -0.57 -25.31
CA HIS A 741 -16.51 -1.96 -25.43
C HIS A 741 -15.51 -2.28 -24.33
N GLY A 742 -15.95 -3.09 -23.36
CA GLY A 742 -15.10 -3.54 -22.26
C GLY A 742 -15.03 -5.05 -22.12
N MET A 743 -14.06 -5.50 -21.33
CA MET A 743 -13.84 -6.89 -20.95
C MET A 743 -13.42 -6.98 -19.48
N ALA A 744 -13.59 -8.16 -18.89
CA ALA A 744 -13.11 -8.42 -17.53
C ALA A 744 -11.63 -8.84 -17.54
N LYS A 745 -10.87 -8.34 -16.56
CA LYS A 745 -9.60 -8.93 -16.11
C LYS A 745 -9.78 -9.38 -14.66
N THR A 746 -9.96 -10.68 -14.47
CA THR A 746 -10.19 -11.28 -13.15
C THR A 746 -8.93 -11.94 -12.64
N ILE A 747 -8.55 -11.65 -11.40
CA ILE A 747 -7.47 -12.33 -10.69
C ILE A 747 -8.00 -13.10 -9.48
N LEU A 748 -7.29 -14.16 -9.10
CA LEU A 748 -7.37 -14.80 -7.80
C LEU A 748 -6.30 -14.20 -6.89
N THR A 749 -6.70 -13.65 -5.73
CA THR A 749 -5.75 -13.06 -4.78
C THR A 749 -4.89 -14.14 -4.13
N GLN A 750 -3.61 -14.21 -4.52
CA GLN A 750 -2.63 -15.22 -4.10
C GLN A 750 -1.26 -14.61 -3.75
N HIS A 751 -1.12 -13.29 -3.81
CA HIS A 751 0.13 -12.64 -3.48
C HIS A 751 0.43 -12.71 -1.98
N SER A 752 1.71 -12.61 -1.61
CA SER A 752 2.09 -12.70 -0.21
C SER A 752 1.48 -11.55 0.58
N GLN A 753 0.96 -11.89 1.75
CA GLN A 753 0.22 -10.98 2.61
C GLN A 753 0.85 -10.95 4.00
N LEU A 754 1.13 -9.74 4.49
CA LEU A 754 1.50 -9.50 5.87
C LEU A 754 0.23 -9.31 6.70
N TYR A 755 0.11 -10.06 7.77
CA TYR A 755 -0.81 -9.77 8.88
C TYR A 755 -0.05 -9.00 9.95
N THR A 756 -0.43 -7.75 10.18
CA THR A 756 0.18 -6.87 11.19
C THR A 756 -0.16 -7.31 12.61
N TYR A 757 0.79 -7.18 13.53
CA TYR A 757 0.55 -7.39 14.96
C TYR A 757 -0.30 -6.25 15.56
N ALA A 758 -1.42 -6.61 16.17
CA ALA A 758 -2.28 -5.71 16.93
C ALA A 758 -2.83 -6.43 18.16
N PRO A 759 -2.35 -6.09 19.37
CA PRO A 759 -2.93 -6.60 20.61
C PRO A 759 -4.43 -6.29 20.72
N TYR A 760 -5.16 -7.12 21.46
CA TYR A 760 -6.62 -6.98 21.59
C TYR A 760 -7.04 -5.60 22.13
N GLU A 761 -6.30 -5.04 23.08
CA GLU A 761 -6.53 -3.70 23.63
C GLU A 761 -6.26 -2.58 22.60
N GLN A 762 -5.44 -2.85 21.60
CA GLN A 762 -5.12 -1.92 20.50
C GLN A 762 -5.97 -2.17 19.24
N ARG A 763 -6.91 -3.11 19.27
CA ARG A 763 -7.77 -3.45 18.12
C ARG A 763 -8.56 -2.24 17.60
N HIS A 764 -8.83 -1.23 18.42
CA HIS A 764 -9.51 -0.02 17.98
C HIS A 764 -8.62 0.92 17.17
N ASN A 765 -7.31 0.70 17.14
CA ASN A 765 -6.36 1.51 16.40
C ASN A 765 -6.11 0.96 14.99
N ILE A 766 -6.44 -0.32 14.72
CA ILE A 766 -6.29 -0.91 13.39
C ILE A 766 -7.23 -0.26 12.37
N LEU A 767 -6.87 -0.30 11.09
CA LEU A 767 -7.73 0.30 10.08
C LEU A 767 -8.95 -0.59 9.86
N GLY A 768 -10.13 -0.07 10.21
CA GLY A 768 -11.40 -0.80 10.10
C GLY A 768 -11.88 -0.95 8.65
N PRO A 769 -13.15 -1.37 8.47
CA PRO A 769 -13.79 -1.40 7.15
C PRO A 769 -13.62 -0.08 6.37
N GLY A 770 -13.60 -0.15 5.04
CA GLY A 770 -13.38 1.02 4.18
C GLY A 770 -11.92 1.51 4.09
N SER A 771 -10.99 0.91 4.85
CA SER A 771 -9.56 1.23 4.78
C SER A 771 -8.82 0.63 3.58
N SER A 772 -9.52 -0.01 2.68
CA SER A 772 -8.96 -0.57 1.46
C SER A 772 -8.18 0.48 0.69
N GLY A 773 -6.99 0.10 0.22
CA GLY A 773 -6.09 0.92 -0.56
C GLY A 773 -5.13 1.74 0.29
N SER A 774 -5.19 1.62 1.62
CA SER A 774 -4.32 2.37 2.53
C SER A 774 -2.85 2.03 2.31
N ILE A 775 -1.99 3.05 2.41
CA ILE A 775 -0.54 2.92 2.24
C ILE A 775 0.04 2.19 3.46
N VAL A 776 0.99 1.30 3.22
CA VAL A 776 1.83 0.71 4.27
C VAL A 776 3.30 0.96 3.94
N ILE A 777 4.00 1.65 4.83
CA ILE A 777 5.44 1.92 4.74
C ILE A 777 6.19 1.29 5.91
N ASP A 778 7.49 1.10 5.74
CA ASP A 778 8.39 0.79 6.85
C ASP A 778 8.90 2.06 7.56
N SER A 779 9.57 1.87 8.70
CA SER A 779 10.29 2.91 9.47
C SER A 779 11.51 3.52 8.75
N SER A 780 11.70 3.23 7.46
CA SER A 780 12.65 3.89 6.57
C SER A 780 11.95 4.61 5.41
N PHE A 781 10.64 4.88 5.53
CA PHE A 781 9.78 5.51 4.50
C PHE A 781 9.67 4.73 3.18
N ASN A 782 10.00 3.44 3.14
CA ASN A 782 9.80 2.62 1.94
C ASN A 782 8.38 2.07 1.93
N LEU A 783 7.69 2.17 0.80
CA LEU A 783 6.46 1.41 0.57
C LEU A 783 6.75 -0.08 0.65
N ILE A 784 6.05 -0.79 1.54
CA ILE A 784 6.16 -2.25 1.68
C ILE A 784 4.92 -2.97 1.17
N GLY A 785 3.77 -2.30 1.10
CA GLY A 785 2.54 -2.94 0.66
C GLY A 785 1.31 -2.03 0.69
N ILE A 786 0.17 -2.64 0.45
CA ILE A 786 -1.15 -2.01 0.44
C ILE A 786 -2.11 -2.80 1.34
N ASN A 787 -2.78 -2.12 2.27
CA ASN A 787 -3.82 -2.75 3.08
C ASN A 787 -5.04 -3.02 2.19
N TYR A 788 -5.52 -4.26 2.18
CA TYR A 788 -6.68 -4.66 1.37
C TYR A 788 -7.80 -5.29 2.20
N LEU A 789 -7.53 -5.67 3.45
CA LEU A 789 -8.52 -6.34 4.29
C LEU A 789 -8.27 -6.07 5.78
N PHE A 790 -9.34 -5.75 6.48
CA PHE A 790 -9.42 -5.89 7.94
C PHE A 790 -9.77 -7.35 8.27
N THR A 791 -8.96 -8.02 9.09
CA THR A 791 -9.13 -9.43 9.45
C THR A 791 -9.44 -9.56 10.94
N ARG A 792 -10.49 -10.33 11.22
CA ARG A 792 -10.78 -10.91 12.54
C ARG A 792 -10.80 -12.42 12.37
N ASP A 793 -9.96 -13.13 13.12
CA ASP A 793 -9.93 -14.59 13.02
C ASP A 793 -11.18 -15.21 13.65
N ALA A 794 -11.74 -16.23 12.99
CA ALA A 794 -12.96 -16.91 13.44
C ALA A 794 -12.69 -17.93 14.55
N THR A 795 -11.46 -18.46 14.65
CA THR A 795 -11.07 -19.48 15.63
C THR A 795 -10.39 -18.87 16.85
N TYR A 796 -9.47 -17.92 16.65
CA TYR A 796 -8.85 -17.09 17.67
C TYR A 796 -9.55 -15.73 17.70
N THR A 797 -10.69 -15.66 18.39
CA THR A 797 -11.62 -14.52 18.34
C THR A 797 -11.05 -13.20 18.91
N ASP A 798 -9.92 -13.27 19.60
CA ASP A 798 -9.12 -12.16 20.11
C ASP A 798 -8.07 -11.64 19.12
N THR A 799 -7.90 -12.30 17.97
CA THR A 799 -6.91 -11.95 16.95
C THR A 799 -7.51 -11.04 15.89
N PHE A 800 -6.96 -9.82 15.81
CA PHE A 800 -7.29 -8.80 14.82
C PHE A 800 -6.05 -8.37 14.06
N SER A 801 -6.19 -8.07 12.78
CA SER A 801 -5.05 -7.69 11.94
C SER A 801 -5.48 -6.91 10.70
N ASN A 802 -4.57 -6.10 10.16
CA ASN A 802 -4.67 -5.61 8.79
C ASN A 802 -3.87 -6.56 7.89
N ALA A 803 -4.51 -7.05 6.83
CA ALA A 803 -3.85 -7.83 5.79
C ALA A 803 -3.32 -6.89 4.70
N VAL A 804 -2.02 -6.99 4.46
CA VAL A 804 -1.26 -6.09 3.58
C VAL A 804 -0.65 -6.90 2.46
N ALA A 805 -1.06 -6.65 1.21
CA ALA A 805 -0.41 -7.24 0.05
C ALA A 805 0.97 -6.59 -0.14
N LEU A 806 2.03 -7.40 -0.11
CA LEU A 806 3.40 -6.91 -0.17
C LEU A 806 3.79 -6.45 -1.58
N MET A 807 4.71 -5.49 -1.68
CA MET A 807 5.29 -5.06 -2.97
C MET A 807 6.30 -6.08 -3.52
N GLU A 808 6.97 -6.80 -2.61
CA GLU A 808 7.79 -7.96 -2.93
C GLU A 808 7.34 -9.14 -2.09
N GLY A 809 6.87 -10.18 -2.76
CA GLY A 809 6.31 -11.35 -2.12
C GLY A 809 7.33 -12.46 -1.84
N HIS A 810 6.98 -13.33 -0.90
CA HIS A 810 7.79 -14.47 -0.42
C HIS A 810 7.38 -15.81 -1.05
N GLY A 811 6.42 -15.81 -1.98
CA GLY A 811 5.89 -17.01 -2.62
C GLY A 811 6.75 -17.60 -3.73
N ASP A 812 6.30 -18.74 -4.26
CA ASP A 812 6.89 -19.39 -5.44
C ASP A 812 6.18 -18.87 -6.69
N TYR A 813 6.78 -17.90 -7.38
CA TYR A 813 6.19 -17.25 -8.55
C TYR A 813 6.64 -17.91 -9.86
N LYS A 814 5.73 -18.04 -10.81
CA LYS A 814 5.94 -18.68 -12.12
C LYS A 814 5.62 -17.71 -13.27
N ASN A 815 5.99 -18.09 -14.50
CA ASN A 815 5.71 -17.36 -15.75
C ASN A 815 6.29 -15.94 -15.83
N GLY A 816 7.55 -15.77 -15.42
CA GLY A 816 8.29 -14.53 -15.63
C GLY A 816 8.06 -13.44 -14.58
N PHE A 817 7.12 -13.64 -13.65
CA PHE A 817 6.98 -12.84 -12.44
C PHE A 817 7.89 -13.39 -11.34
N ASN A 818 8.69 -12.53 -10.71
CA ASN A 818 9.64 -12.91 -9.66
C ASN A 818 9.16 -12.58 -8.24
N GLY A 819 7.90 -12.17 -8.08
CA GLY A 819 7.36 -11.71 -6.80
C GLY A 819 7.47 -10.21 -6.57
N ASN A 820 8.23 -9.47 -7.38
CA ASN A 820 8.45 -8.05 -7.20
C ASN A 820 7.57 -7.21 -8.16
N ILE A 821 6.54 -6.58 -7.60
CA ILE A 821 5.56 -5.75 -8.33
C ILE A 821 6.23 -4.54 -8.99
N ARG A 822 7.24 -3.93 -8.35
CA ARG A 822 7.97 -2.78 -8.91
C ARG A 822 8.69 -3.15 -10.20
N THR A 823 9.41 -4.27 -10.21
CA THR A 823 10.20 -4.72 -11.35
C THR A 823 9.31 -5.00 -12.54
N ASP A 824 8.19 -5.68 -12.30
CA ASP A 824 7.21 -5.98 -13.34
C ASP A 824 6.54 -4.70 -13.88
N PHE A 825 6.18 -3.77 -12.99
CA PHE A 825 5.59 -2.50 -13.40
C PHE A 825 6.55 -1.61 -14.21
N VAL A 826 7.83 -1.52 -13.82
CA VAL A 826 8.84 -0.76 -14.58
C VAL A 826 9.04 -1.36 -15.96
N LYS A 827 9.05 -2.70 -16.10
CA LYS A 827 9.10 -3.37 -17.41
C LYS A 827 7.92 -2.95 -18.28
N LYS A 828 6.71 -2.88 -17.72
CA LYS A 828 5.52 -2.38 -18.42
C LYS A 828 5.64 -0.92 -18.85
N LEU A 829 6.12 -0.04 -17.98
CA LEU A 829 6.34 1.37 -18.35
C LEU A 829 7.31 1.49 -19.53
N VAL A 830 8.38 0.70 -19.54
CA VAL A 830 9.36 0.66 -20.63
C VAL A 830 8.75 0.08 -21.91
N SER A 831 8.01 -1.03 -21.84
CA SER A 831 7.37 -1.64 -23.03
C SER A 831 6.37 -0.71 -23.69
N ASP A 832 5.62 0.03 -22.88
CA ASP A 832 4.57 0.93 -23.34
C ASP A 832 5.12 2.33 -23.69
N ASN A 833 6.43 2.54 -23.55
CA ASN A 833 7.12 3.81 -23.76
C ASN A 833 6.51 4.97 -22.94
N VAL A 834 6.14 4.69 -21.69
CA VAL A 834 5.55 5.68 -20.77
C VAL A 834 6.63 6.24 -19.86
N LYS A 835 7.01 7.50 -20.08
CA LYS A 835 7.96 8.24 -19.24
C LYS A 835 7.30 8.77 -17.97
N THR A 836 7.99 8.64 -16.84
CA THR A 836 7.51 9.07 -15.53
C THR A 836 8.61 9.79 -14.74
N VAL A 837 8.26 10.61 -13.77
CA VAL A 837 9.24 11.45 -13.06
C VAL A 837 10.26 10.63 -12.25
N LYS A 838 9.82 9.53 -11.61
CA LYS A 838 10.67 8.74 -10.70
C LYS A 838 11.03 7.35 -11.20
N LEU A 839 10.04 6.57 -11.64
CA LEU A 839 10.18 5.14 -11.90
C LEU A 839 10.76 4.83 -13.29
N ASN A 840 10.45 5.63 -14.30
CA ASN A 840 10.95 5.51 -15.67
C ASN A 840 11.23 6.90 -16.29
N PRO A 841 12.24 7.64 -15.79
CA PRO A 841 12.58 8.99 -16.25
C PRO A 841 12.97 9.08 -17.72
#